data_AF-H1BEJ8-F1
#
_entry.id   AF-H1BEJ8-F1
#
_cell.length_a   1.000
_cell.length_b   1.000
_cell.length_c   1.000
_cell.angle_alpha   90.00
_cell.angle_beta   90.00
_cell.angle_gamma   90.00
#
_symmetry.space_group_name_H-M   'P 1'
#
loop_
_entity.id
_entity.type
_entity.pdbx_description
1 polymer ?
#
loop_
_entity_poly.entity_id
_entity_poly.type
_entity_poly.pdbx_seq_one_letter_code
_entity_poly.pdbx_strand_id
1 'polypeptide(L)'
;MEIENKIQFLDGAMGTQLQDKGLPAGASPELFMMEHGEIIEDVHAAYIDSGSDIIYTNTFGANAKKLCKSQYTVEEVITRAVQLAKSAAKRRNGVQVALDIGPIGELLEPNGYLPFEEAYELYRQQVVAGEQAGADLVIFETMSDLYEVKAAILAAKEHTQLPVFVTMSFEADHRTFTGCTTASFALCAEGLGADAIGINCSLGPDQILPIAEELAAMTNLPLIIKANAGLPDPLTNTYSIDAAAYARMLLPYTKLPLAYVGGCCGTTPQFIQELKNTLPTTIAVEKRKRRIGSYACTPTKCLHIQDVHVIGERINPTGNKRMKAALQEHRMDEILAIAMEEVEGGADILDVNVGLPGIDEKEMMVEVIKELQSVIDLPLQIDSTDPAVIRAALRAVNGVAIVNSVNGEAAVMESILPAVKKYGANVVGLTMDEDGIPACAQKRLEIGTRIVETAQRYGIAKERVFLDCLTLTVSAQQSGAKETLQALTAIREQLGVHTVLGVSNISFGLPSRILLNQSFLTMAMQAGLSMPIMNPNQAAMMDAVRSYRVLQGIDVDSQEYIRIYAQQKREGGKPHIESVHINIEESIMRGLKEETRQLCTKLLSEKEPLQIVNEHLIPALDAVGARYEKKEIYLPQLINAATASQCAFEEIRRSVQAGGLESISKGKIILATVKGDVHDIGKNIVKVVLENYGYQVFDLGKDVPVETVVETAIKEQVRLIGLSALMTTTLKSMEETIQALHESGHECKIMVGGAVVSADYAKQIHADYYARDAKESADIAKEVLG
;
A
#
# COMPACT_ATOMS: atom_id res chain seq x y z
N MET A 1 24.17 -5.84 30.98
CA MET A 1 23.08 -5.63 31.95
C MET A 1 21.80 -5.89 31.19
N GLU A 2 21.18 -7.04 31.44
CA GLU A 2 20.05 -7.58 30.69
C GLU A 2 18.83 -6.66 30.85
N ILE A 3 18.20 -6.27 29.75
CA ILE A 3 17.00 -5.42 29.75
C ILE A 3 15.80 -6.35 29.56
N GLU A 4 15.04 -6.57 30.62
CA GLU A 4 13.75 -7.25 30.60
C GLU A 4 12.72 -6.34 29.93
N ASN A 5 11.98 -6.86 28.92
CA ASN A 5 10.85 -6.15 28.34
C ASN A 5 9.56 -6.58 29.04
N LYS A 6 8.80 -5.62 29.56
CA LYS A 6 7.50 -5.87 30.17
C LYS A 6 6.44 -6.03 29.08
N ILE A 7 5.64 -7.09 29.15
CA ILE A 7 4.42 -7.25 28.35
C ILE A 7 3.30 -6.47 29.03
N GLN A 8 2.58 -5.65 28.26
CA GLN A 8 1.33 -5.03 28.65
C GLN A 8 0.17 -5.75 27.95
N PHE A 9 -0.89 -6.01 28.72
CA PHE A 9 -2.07 -6.70 28.21
C PHE A 9 -3.08 -5.69 27.67
N LEU A 10 -3.49 -5.87 26.43
CA LEU A 10 -4.58 -5.12 25.81
C LEU A 10 -5.93 -5.77 26.15
N ASP A 11 -7.03 -5.19 25.72
CA ASP A 11 -8.37 -5.76 25.82
C ASP A 11 -8.70 -6.73 24.66
N GLY A 12 -9.91 -7.31 24.72
CA GLY A 12 -10.50 -8.17 23.70
C GLY A 12 -11.44 -7.40 22.75
N ALA A 13 -12.42 -8.09 22.17
CA ALA A 13 -13.40 -7.47 21.28
C ALA A 13 -14.42 -6.58 22.03
N MET A 14 -14.63 -5.36 21.55
CA MET A 14 -15.76 -4.51 21.96
C MET A 14 -17.07 -4.95 21.27
N GLY A 15 -17.05 -5.05 19.94
CA GLY A 15 -18.25 -5.37 19.14
C GLY A 15 -18.94 -6.67 19.56
N THR A 16 -18.18 -7.75 19.75
CA THR A 16 -18.72 -9.04 20.22
C THR A 16 -19.39 -8.92 21.60
N GLN A 17 -18.78 -8.18 22.54
CA GLN A 17 -19.35 -7.98 23.87
C GLN A 17 -20.62 -7.13 23.85
N LEU A 18 -20.70 -6.15 22.95
CA LEU A 18 -21.90 -5.32 22.81
C LEU A 18 -23.06 -6.10 22.18
N GLN A 19 -22.79 -6.99 21.22
CA GLN A 19 -23.80 -7.88 20.65
C GLN A 19 -24.44 -8.77 21.73
N ASP A 20 -23.62 -9.39 22.59
CA ASP A 20 -24.10 -10.19 23.73
C ASP A 20 -24.93 -9.36 24.74
N LYS A 21 -24.71 -8.04 24.76
CA LYS A 21 -25.38 -7.08 25.65
C LYS A 21 -26.50 -6.30 24.96
N GLY A 22 -26.97 -6.76 23.81
CA GLY A 22 -28.19 -6.26 23.16
C GLY A 22 -27.98 -5.20 22.08
N LEU A 23 -26.74 -5.00 21.58
CA LEU A 23 -26.51 -4.21 20.37
C LEU A 23 -27.24 -4.87 19.18
N PRO A 24 -28.20 -4.19 18.53
CA PRO A 24 -28.90 -4.74 17.38
C PRO A 24 -27.95 -5.02 16.21
N ALA A 25 -28.23 -6.06 15.43
CA ALA A 25 -27.47 -6.35 14.22
C ALA A 25 -27.48 -5.14 13.26
N GLY A 26 -26.29 -4.70 12.85
CA GLY A 26 -26.09 -3.55 11.98
C GLY A 26 -26.18 -2.16 12.61
N ALA A 27 -26.46 -2.08 13.92
CA ALA A 27 -26.33 -0.82 14.63
C ALA A 27 -24.85 -0.44 14.80
N SER A 28 -24.54 0.86 14.72
CA SER A 28 -23.18 1.36 14.99
C SER A 28 -22.86 1.22 16.49
N PRO A 29 -21.79 0.50 16.86
CA PRO A 29 -21.31 0.44 18.24
C PRO A 29 -21.06 1.83 18.83
N GLU A 30 -20.50 2.74 18.04
CA GLU A 30 -20.14 4.10 18.45
C GLU A 30 -21.39 4.93 18.79
N LEU A 31 -22.48 4.78 18.03
CA LEU A 31 -23.72 5.49 18.29
C LEU A 31 -24.54 4.85 19.43
N PHE A 32 -24.49 3.53 19.56
CA PHE A 32 -25.16 2.81 20.65
C PHE A 32 -24.73 3.31 22.04
N MET A 33 -23.46 3.68 22.18
CA MET A 33 -22.90 4.28 23.39
C MET A 33 -23.59 5.57 23.84
N MET A 34 -24.17 6.33 22.92
CA MET A 34 -24.75 7.63 23.25
C MET A 34 -25.97 7.49 24.15
N GLU A 35 -26.71 6.39 24.01
CA GLU A 35 -27.89 6.06 24.82
C GLU A 35 -27.60 4.99 25.89
N HIS A 36 -26.59 4.16 25.68
CA HIS A 36 -26.28 2.99 26.51
C HIS A 36 -24.87 3.03 27.13
N GLY A 37 -24.39 4.21 27.50
CA GLY A 37 -23.00 4.42 27.96
C GLY A 37 -22.57 3.53 29.13
N GLU A 38 -23.49 3.17 30.02
CA GLU A 38 -23.27 2.25 31.14
C GLU A 38 -22.84 0.85 30.69
N ILE A 39 -23.40 0.37 29.56
CA ILE A 39 -23.04 -0.94 29.00
C ILE A 39 -21.58 -0.93 28.55
N ILE A 40 -21.13 0.16 27.93
CA ILE A 40 -19.74 0.31 27.45
C ILE A 40 -18.78 0.42 28.62
N GLU A 41 -19.13 1.21 29.65
CA GLU A 41 -18.32 1.32 30.87
C GLU A 41 -18.17 -0.05 31.57
N ASP A 42 -19.24 -0.85 31.62
CA ASP A 42 -19.21 -2.21 32.17
C ASP A 42 -18.33 -3.17 31.37
N VAL A 43 -18.32 -3.06 30.03
CA VAL A 43 -17.44 -3.88 29.18
C VAL A 43 -15.97 -3.51 29.41
N HIS A 44 -15.64 -2.22 29.43
CA HIS A 44 -14.27 -1.76 29.76
C HIS A 44 -13.85 -2.23 31.16
N ALA A 45 -14.74 -2.09 32.14
CA ALA A 45 -14.51 -2.57 33.49
C ALA A 45 -14.21 -4.08 33.54
N ALA A 46 -14.97 -4.90 32.81
CA ALA A 46 -14.74 -6.33 32.76
C ALA A 46 -13.36 -6.70 32.22
N TYR A 47 -12.87 -5.99 31.19
CA TYR A 47 -11.51 -6.18 30.67
C TYR A 47 -10.43 -5.73 31.66
N ILE A 48 -10.62 -4.59 32.33
CA ILE A 48 -9.71 -4.11 33.38
C ILE A 48 -9.61 -5.12 34.53
N ASP A 49 -10.76 -5.61 35.01
CA ASP A 49 -10.85 -6.60 36.09
C ASP A 49 -10.21 -7.94 35.68
N SER A 50 -10.27 -8.29 34.40
CA SER A 50 -9.60 -9.46 33.81
C SER A 50 -8.10 -9.27 33.58
N GLY A 51 -7.62 -8.02 33.63
CA GLY A 51 -6.21 -7.70 33.75
C GLY A 51 -5.62 -6.78 32.69
N SER A 52 -6.43 -6.23 31.76
CA SER A 52 -5.98 -5.30 30.71
C SER A 52 -5.32 -4.04 31.29
N ASP A 53 -4.10 -3.77 30.85
CA ASP A 53 -3.30 -2.58 31.15
C ASP A 53 -3.63 -1.41 30.23
N ILE A 54 -4.11 -1.70 29.02
CA ILE A 54 -4.58 -0.72 28.05
C ILE A 54 -5.93 -1.17 27.51
N ILE A 55 -6.90 -0.26 27.48
CA ILE A 55 -8.23 -0.49 26.88
C ILE A 55 -8.45 0.45 25.70
N TYR A 56 -9.15 -0.03 24.67
CA TYR A 56 -9.43 0.65 23.42
C TYR A 56 -10.79 1.32 23.52
N THR A 57 -10.90 2.60 23.17
CA THR A 57 -12.19 3.30 23.18
C THR A 57 -13.15 2.71 22.15
N ASN A 58 -14.45 2.81 22.40
CA ASN A 58 -15.47 2.40 21.42
C ASN A 58 -15.62 3.43 20.28
N THR A 59 -14.57 3.57 19.46
CA THR A 59 -14.43 4.62 18.42
C THR A 59 -13.90 4.12 17.08
N PHE A 60 -13.75 2.81 16.90
CA PHE A 60 -13.20 2.19 15.67
C PHE A 60 -13.73 2.82 14.38
N GLY A 61 -15.04 3.00 14.25
CA GLY A 61 -15.71 3.61 13.10
C GLY A 61 -16.08 5.09 13.24
N ALA A 62 -15.62 5.81 14.27
CA ALA A 62 -16.05 7.18 14.58
C ALA A 62 -15.38 8.24 13.69
N ASN A 63 -15.67 8.25 12.39
CA ASN A 63 -15.19 9.27 11.44
C ASN A 63 -16.35 10.01 10.76
N ALA A 64 -16.09 11.19 10.16
CA ALA A 64 -17.13 12.04 9.60
C ALA A 64 -17.93 11.38 8.46
N LYS A 65 -17.32 10.51 7.67
CA LYS A 65 -18.01 9.77 6.59
C LYS A 65 -18.98 8.74 7.17
N LYS A 66 -18.56 7.95 8.15
CA LYS A 66 -19.42 6.96 8.83
C LYS A 66 -20.52 7.62 9.67
N LEU A 67 -20.22 8.79 10.25
CA LEU A 67 -21.16 9.55 11.10
C LEU A 67 -21.99 10.59 10.33
N CYS A 68 -21.92 10.67 9.00
CA CYS A 68 -22.59 11.72 8.22
C CYS A 68 -24.13 11.77 8.40
N LYS A 69 -24.76 10.66 8.76
CA LYS A 69 -26.21 10.55 9.03
C LYS A 69 -26.54 10.63 10.53
N SER A 70 -25.53 10.76 11.39
CA SER A 70 -25.68 10.89 12.84
C SER A 70 -26.15 12.31 13.20
N GLN A 71 -26.87 12.42 14.32
CA GLN A 71 -27.15 13.72 14.95
C GLN A 71 -25.96 14.25 15.78
N TYR A 72 -24.98 13.39 16.05
CA TYR A 72 -23.78 13.71 16.83
C TYR A 72 -22.58 13.93 15.92
N THR A 73 -21.75 14.90 16.29
CA THR A 73 -20.46 15.18 15.67
C THR A 73 -19.41 14.13 16.03
N VAL A 74 -18.32 14.07 15.26
CA VAL A 74 -17.17 13.19 15.53
C VAL A 74 -16.59 13.50 16.91
N GLU A 75 -16.47 14.78 17.24
CA GLU A 75 -15.93 15.27 18.51
C GLU A 75 -16.80 14.84 19.69
N GLU A 76 -18.12 14.92 19.58
CA GLU A 76 -19.06 14.49 20.64
C GLU A 76 -18.97 12.98 20.90
N VAL A 77 -18.95 12.18 19.83
CA VAL A 77 -18.86 10.71 19.90
C VAL A 77 -17.53 10.30 20.54
N ILE A 78 -16.40 10.84 20.06
CA ILE A 78 -15.07 10.53 20.59
C ILE A 78 -14.94 10.99 22.04
N THR A 79 -15.40 12.20 22.35
CA THR A 79 -15.36 12.74 23.72
C THR A 79 -16.12 11.83 24.68
N ARG A 80 -17.32 11.38 24.28
CA ARG A 80 -18.12 10.46 25.11
C ARG A 80 -17.41 9.13 25.32
N ALA A 81 -16.83 8.55 24.27
CA ALA A 81 -16.12 7.27 24.36
C ALA A 81 -14.91 7.33 25.31
N VAL A 82 -14.08 8.36 25.16
CA VAL A 82 -12.90 8.55 26.01
C VAL A 82 -13.33 8.78 27.46
N GLN A 83 -14.39 9.55 27.71
CA GLN A 83 -14.91 9.77 29.08
C GLN A 83 -15.38 8.47 29.74
N LEU A 84 -16.10 7.62 29.01
CA LEU A 84 -16.56 6.32 29.50
C LEU A 84 -15.38 5.39 29.82
N ALA A 85 -14.42 5.28 28.89
CA ALA A 85 -13.22 4.48 29.10
C ALA A 85 -12.38 5.00 30.28
N LYS A 86 -12.22 6.33 30.42
CA LYS A 86 -11.54 6.95 31.57
C LYS A 86 -12.28 6.75 32.89
N SER A 87 -13.62 6.71 32.87
CA SER A 87 -14.41 6.39 34.05
C SER A 87 -14.13 4.96 34.50
N ALA A 88 -14.19 3.99 33.58
CA ALA A 88 -13.85 2.60 33.85
C ALA A 88 -12.39 2.43 34.34
N ALA A 89 -11.44 3.15 33.71
CA ALA A 89 -10.02 3.10 34.06
C ALA A 89 -9.74 3.51 35.53
N LYS A 90 -10.62 4.28 36.18
CA LYS A 90 -10.49 4.62 37.61
C LYS A 90 -10.59 3.39 38.53
N ARG A 91 -11.12 2.25 38.05
CA ARG A 91 -11.16 0.99 38.81
C ARG A 91 -9.77 0.48 39.21
N ARG A 92 -8.75 0.74 38.40
CA ARG A 92 -7.38 0.27 38.64
C ARG A 92 -6.36 1.31 38.21
N ASN A 93 -5.52 1.74 39.14
CA ASN A 93 -4.49 2.74 38.85
C ASN A 93 -3.50 2.23 37.79
N GLY A 94 -3.12 3.11 36.86
CA GLY A 94 -2.14 2.81 35.79
C GLY A 94 -2.73 2.16 34.54
N VAL A 95 -4.06 1.99 34.43
CA VAL A 95 -4.71 1.61 33.17
C VAL A 95 -4.67 2.80 32.21
N GLN A 96 -4.21 2.56 30.98
CA GLN A 96 -4.19 3.55 29.91
C GLN A 96 -5.42 3.38 28.99
N VAL A 97 -5.89 4.49 28.44
CA VAL A 97 -6.99 4.54 27.46
C VAL A 97 -6.43 4.90 26.10
N ALA A 98 -6.52 3.96 25.16
CA ALA A 98 -6.13 4.13 23.77
C ALA A 98 -7.32 4.65 22.96
N LEU A 99 -7.13 5.75 22.23
CA LEU A 99 -8.05 6.17 21.20
C LEU A 99 -7.95 5.18 20.03
N ASP A 100 -8.99 4.37 19.87
CA ASP A 100 -9.05 3.35 18.81
C ASP A 100 -9.69 3.89 17.54
N ILE A 101 -8.94 3.81 16.44
CA ILE A 101 -9.34 4.35 15.14
C ILE A 101 -9.09 3.26 14.08
N GLY A 102 -10.15 2.85 13.40
CA GLY A 102 -10.07 1.94 12.26
C GLY A 102 -9.86 2.64 10.92
N PRO A 103 -9.83 1.86 9.81
CA PRO A 103 -9.82 2.43 8.47
C PRO A 103 -11.08 3.24 8.18
N ILE A 104 -10.94 4.27 7.34
CA ILE A 104 -12.02 5.16 6.89
C ILE A 104 -13.11 4.34 6.17
N GLY A 105 -12.68 3.34 5.40
CA GLY A 105 -13.54 2.42 4.65
C GLY A 105 -13.65 2.73 3.15
N GLU A 106 -12.79 3.62 2.64
CA GLU A 106 -12.66 3.94 1.21
C GLU A 106 -11.20 3.85 0.79
N LEU A 107 -10.94 3.37 -0.44
CA LEU A 107 -9.59 3.32 -0.99
C LEU A 107 -9.10 4.72 -1.37
N LEU A 108 -7.85 5.02 -1.06
CA LEU A 108 -7.20 6.28 -1.41
C LEU A 108 -6.80 6.32 -2.89
N GLU A 109 -6.79 7.51 -3.47
CA GLU A 109 -6.17 7.78 -4.78
C GLU A 109 -4.69 7.34 -4.80
N PRO A 110 -4.17 6.81 -5.93
CA PRO A 110 -4.84 6.68 -7.24
C PRO A 110 -5.70 5.41 -7.38
N ASN A 111 -5.67 4.49 -6.40
CA ASN A 111 -6.34 3.18 -6.48
C ASN A 111 -7.81 3.22 -6.06
N GLY A 112 -8.28 4.36 -5.57
CA GLY A 112 -9.67 4.63 -5.22
C GLY A 112 -10.02 6.08 -5.47
N TYR A 113 -11.01 6.59 -4.73
CA TYR A 113 -11.61 7.90 -4.98
C TYR A 113 -11.38 8.90 -3.85
N LEU A 114 -10.82 8.47 -2.71
CA LEU A 114 -10.59 9.35 -1.57
C LEU A 114 -9.24 10.06 -1.72
N PRO A 115 -9.18 11.40 -1.82
CA PRO A 115 -7.92 12.11 -1.86
C PRO A 115 -7.17 11.96 -0.54
N PHE A 116 -5.83 11.86 -0.61
CA PHE A 116 -4.97 11.72 0.57
C PHE A 116 -5.20 12.80 1.63
N GLU A 117 -5.36 14.06 1.21
CA GLU A 117 -5.58 15.18 2.14
C GLU A 117 -6.96 15.12 2.82
N GLU A 118 -7.98 14.55 2.17
CA GLU A 118 -9.28 14.33 2.80
C GLU A 118 -9.19 13.21 3.85
N ALA A 119 -8.51 12.11 3.52
CA ALA A 119 -8.23 11.04 4.49
C ALA A 119 -7.44 11.55 5.69
N TYR A 120 -6.39 12.34 5.45
CA TYR A 120 -5.59 13.00 6.47
C TYR A 120 -6.45 13.88 7.39
N GLU A 121 -7.34 14.69 6.83
CA GLU A 121 -8.19 15.59 7.61
C GLU A 121 -9.21 14.83 8.48
N LEU A 122 -9.77 13.73 7.95
CA LEU A 122 -10.63 12.82 8.73
C LEU A 122 -9.89 12.26 9.94
N TYR A 123 -8.67 11.75 9.75
CA TYR A 123 -7.85 11.28 10.87
C TYR A 123 -7.47 12.41 11.83
N ARG A 124 -7.13 13.59 11.32
CA ARG A 124 -6.79 14.78 12.11
C ARG A 124 -7.93 15.15 13.07
N GLN A 125 -9.16 15.16 12.56
CA GLN A 125 -10.35 15.44 13.37
C GLN A 125 -10.47 14.44 14.53
N GLN A 126 -10.29 13.15 14.25
CA GLN A 126 -10.41 12.10 15.26
C GLN A 126 -9.33 12.19 16.35
N VAL A 127 -8.05 12.31 15.96
CA VAL A 127 -6.93 12.33 16.92
C VAL A 127 -6.93 13.58 17.79
N VAL A 128 -7.27 14.75 17.23
CA VAL A 128 -7.39 16.00 18.00
C VAL A 128 -8.53 15.90 19.01
N ALA A 129 -9.68 15.35 18.62
CA ALA A 129 -10.80 15.13 19.53
C ALA A 129 -10.42 14.18 20.68
N GLY A 130 -9.70 13.10 20.38
CA GLY A 130 -9.28 12.13 21.39
C GLY A 130 -8.25 12.66 22.37
N GLU A 131 -7.25 13.43 21.91
CA GLU A 131 -6.28 14.09 22.81
C GLU A 131 -6.97 15.11 23.72
N GLN A 132 -7.88 15.93 23.19
CA GLN A 132 -8.65 16.90 23.97
C GLN A 132 -9.55 16.23 25.01
N ALA A 133 -10.12 15.08 24.69
CA ALA A 133 -10.92 14.28 25.61
C ALA A 133 -10.06 13.53 26.66
N GLY A 134 -8.74 13.48 26.47
CA GLY A 134 -7.77 12.98 27.43
C GLY A 134 -7.28 11.55 27.17
N ALA A 135 -7.35 11.03 25.94
CA ALA A 135 -6.75 9.74 25.60
C ALA A 135 -5.23 9.71 25.93
N ASP A 136 -4.70 8.55 26.29
CA ASP A 136 -3.28 8.39 26.67
C ASP A 136 -2.38 8.04 25.49
N LEU A 137 -2.96 7.46 24.43
CA LEU A 137 -2.31 7.12 23.17
C LEU A 137 -3.36 6.98 22.06
N VAL A 138 -2.92 6.89 20.81
CA VAL A 138 -3.76 6.52 19.66
C VAL A 138 -3.31 5.19 19.07
N ILE A 139 -4.27 4.34 18.72
CA ILE A 139 -4.05 3.13 17.94
C ILE A 139 -4.83 3.24 16.63
N PHE A 140 -4.11 3.12 15.51
CA PHE A 140 -4.71 2.91 14.20
C PHE A 140 -4.76 1.41 13.94
N GLU A 141 -5.93 0.79 14.13
CA GLU A 141 -6.07 -0.67 14.08
C GLU A 141 -6.75 -1.18 12.80
N THR A 142 -6.47 -2.42 12.42
CA THR A 142 -7.06 -3.09 11.26
C THR A 142 -6.82 -2.34 9.95
N MET A 143 -5.67 -1.69 9.81
CA MET A 143 -5.32 -0.96 8.60
C MET A 143 -5.00 -1.94 7.47
N SER A 144 -5.50 -1.68 6.27
CA SER A 144 -5.30 -2.55 5.09
C SER A 144 -4.45 -1.90 4.01
N ASP A 145 -4.40 -0.56 3.97
CA ASP A 145 -3.65 0.22 3.00
C ASP A 145 -2.50 1.01 3.65
N LEU A 146 -1.32 0.94 3.04
CA LEU A 146 -0.12 1.62 3.53
C LEU A 146 -0.21 3.14 3.39
N TYR A 147 -0.93 3.64 2.38
CA TYR A 147 -1.08 5.08 2.18
C TYR A 147 -2.01 5.70 3.22
N GLU A 148 -3.08 4.98 3.56
CA GLU A 148 -3.98 5.33 4.66
C GLU A 148 -3.23 5.32 6.01
N VAL A 149 -2.38 4.32 6.29
CA VAL A 149 -1.48 4.31 7.46
C VAL A 149 -0.63 5.58 7.50
N LYS A 150 -0.09 6.01 6.36
CA LYS A 150 0.70 7.22 6.28
C LYS A 150 -0.12 8.47 6.61
N ALA A 151 -1.33 8.60 6.05
CA ALA A 151 -2.22 9.71 6.36
C ALA A 151 -2.52 9.78 7.87
N ALA A 152 -2.83 8.63 8.46
CA ALA A 152 -3.16 8.49 9.88
C ALA A 152 -1.98 8.89 10.80
N ILE A 153 -0.78 8.33 10.57
CA ILE A 153 0.40 8.66 11.38
C ILE A 153 0.74 10.14 11.24
N LEU A 154 0.75 10.70 10.03
CA LEU A 154 1.04 12.12 9.84
C LEU A 154 0.02 12.99 10.58
N ALA A 155 -1.28 12.68 10.49
CA ALA A 155 -2.31 13.42 11.21
C ALA A 155 -2.07 13.41 12.73
N ALA A 156 -1.70 12.26 13.30
CA ALA A 156 -1.38 12.15 14.73
C ALA A 156 -0.10 12.93 15.11
N LYS A 157 1.02 12.71 14.40
CA LYS A 157 2.32 13.29 14.75
C LYS A 157 2.38 14.80 14.50
N GLU A 158 1.58 15.34 13.58
CA GLU A 158 1.56 16.77 13.27
C GLU A 158 0.63 17.57 14.20
N HIS A 159 -0.36 16.93 14.83
CA HIS A 159 -1.41 17.62 15.57
C HIS A 159 -1.59 17.20 17.03
N THR A 160 -0.89 16.15 17.48
CA THR A 160 -0.98 15.65 18.86
C THR A 160 0.41 15.30 19.42
N GLN A 161 0.50 15.06 20.73
CA GLN A 161 1.68 14.51 21.40
C GLN A 161 1.47 13.06 21.85
N LEU A 162 0.37 12.44 21.44
CA LEU A 162 0.04 11.07 21.81
C LEU A 162 1.04 10.07 21.20
N PRO A 163 1.46 9.03 21.95
CA PRO A 163 2.11 7.87 21.36
C PRO A 163 1.22 7.26 20.26
N VAL A 164 1.84 6.87 19.14
CA VAL A 164 1.14 6.37 17.95
C VAL A 164 1.42 4.89 17.76
N PHE A 165 0.40 4.06 17.95
CA PHE A 165 0.45 2.64 17.66
C PHE A 165 -0.25 2.36 16.34
N VAL A 166 0.22 1.36 15.60
CA VAL A 166 -0.38 0.98 14.31
C VAL A 166 -0.43 -0.54 14.18
N THR A 167 -1.57 -1.09 13.77
CA THR A 167 -1.65 -2.48 13.36
C THR A 167 -2.27 -2.61 11.98
N MET A 168 -1.72 -3.51 11.18
CA MET A 168 -2.30 -3.89 9.89
C MET A 168 -2.91 -5.29 9.96
N SER A 169 -3.94 -5.52 9.13
CA SER A 169 -4.58 -6.83 8.98
C SER A 169 -4.00 -7.56 7.77
N PHE A 170 -3.39 -8.72 8.00
CA PHE A 170 -2.78 -9.55 6.96
C PHE A 170 -3.61 -10.80 6.69
N GLU A 171 -3.51 -11.31 5.47
CA GLU A 171 -4.09 -12.58 5.03
C GLU A 171 -3.07 -13.72 5.14
N ALA A 172 -3.52 -14.95 4.91
CA ALA A 172 -2.70 -16.15 5.07
C ALA A 172 -1.50 -16.23 4.09
N ASP A 173 -1.44 -15.35 3.09
CA ASP A 173 -0.31 -15.20 2.18
C ASP A 173 0.70 -14.12 2.60
N HIS A 174 0.57 -13.63 3.84
CA HIS A 174 1.44 -12.64 4.47
C HIS A 174 1.36 -11.25 3.82
N ARG A 175 0.32 -10.98 3.01
CA ARG A 175 0.03 -9.66 2.45
C ARG A 175 -1.23 -9.09 3.08
N THR A 176 -1.34 -7.77 3.09
CA THR A 176 -2.64 -7.13 3.37
C THR A 176 -3.55 -7.29 2.15
N PHE A 177 -4.83 -6.97 2.32
CA PHE A 177 -5.80 -6.95 1.23
C PHE A 177 -5.35 -6.13 0.00
N THR A 178 -4.59 -5.05 0.19
CA THR A 178 -4.06 -4.23 -0.91
C THR A 178 -2.68 -4.69 -1.43
N GLY A 179 -2.17 -5.81 -0.91
CA GLY A 179 -0.89 -6.41 -1.31
C GLY A 179 0.32 -5.94 -0.50
N CYS A 180 0.13 -5.14 0.57
CA CYS A 180 1.23 -4.58 1.35
C CYS A 180 2.07 -5.69 2.01
N THR A 181 3.41 -5.58 1.94
CA THR A 181 4.32 -6.49 2.66
C THR A 181 4.49 -6.07 4.13
N THR A 182 4.80 -7.05 4.98
CA THR A 182 5.25 -6.83 6.37
C THR A 182 6.48 -5.90 6.42
N ALA A 183 7.42 -6.06 5.50
CA ALA A 183 8.62 -5.23 5.38
C ALA A 183 8.32 -3.76 5.05
N SER A 184 7.49 -3.50 4.04
CA SER A 184 7.07 -2.14 3.65
C SER A 184 6.30 -1.47 4.78
N PHE A 185 5.41 -2.20 5.45
CA PHE A 185 4.72 -1.68 6.64
C PHE A 185 5.69 -1.26 7.74
N ALA A 186 6.60 -2.15 8.15
CA ALA A 186 7.59 -1.84 9.19
C ALA A 186 8.44 -0.60 8.85
N LEU A 187 9.02 -0.57 7.66
CA LEU A 187 9.92 0.50 7.24
C LEU A 187 9.21 1.86 7.18
N CYS A 188 8.00 1.90 6.61
CA CYS A 188 7.20 3.12 6.51
C CYS A 188 6.70 3.60 7.87
N ALA A 189 6.06 2.73 8.66
CA ALA A 189 5.48 3.13 9.95
C ALA A 189 6.57 3.60 10.94
N GLU A 190 7.70 2.88 11.02
CA GLU A 190 8.85 3.32 11.83
C GLU A 190 9.46 4.62 11.29
N GLY A 191 9.55 4.76 9.96
CA GLY A 191 10.03 5.98 9.30
C GLY A 191 9.20 7.21 9.60
N LEU A 192 7.88 7.07 9.66
CA LEU A 192 6.92 8.13 9.95
C LEU A 192 6.80 8.44 11.46
N GLY A 193 7.42 7.62 12.32
CA GLY A 193 7.50 7.86 13.76
C GLY A 193 6.41 7.20 14.60
N ALA A 194 5.92 6.02 14.17
CA ALA A 194 5.16 5.13 15.03
C ALA A 194 5.98 4.66 16.24
N ASP A 195 5.32 4.51 17.38
CA ASP A 195 5.92 4.11 18.66
C ASP A 195 5.82 2.60 18.90
N ALA A 196 4.86 1.92 18.27
CA ALA A 196 4.73 0.47 18.23
C ALA A 196 3.96 0.04 16.98
N ILE A 197 4.26 -1.14 16.45
CA ILE A 197 3.59 -1.69 15.26
C ILE A 197 3.18 -3.14 15.47
N GLY A 198 2.20 -3.63 14.70
CA GLY A 198 1.82 -5.03 14.84
C GLY A 198 0.70 -5.51 13.93
N ILE A 199 0.08 -6.61 14.36
CA ILE A 199 -0.90 -7.35 13.58
C ILE A 199 -2.14 -7.59 14.43
N ASN A 200 -3.30 -7.33 13.85
CA ASN A 200 -4.58 -7.66 14.47
C ASN A 200 -5.57 -8.18 13.43
N CYS A 201 -6.62 -8.86 13.91
CA CYS A 201 -7.73 -9.36 13.09
C CYS A 201 -7.31 -10.37 11.99
N SER A 202 -8.24 -10.67 11.08
CA SER A 202 -8.21 -11.64 9.97
C SER A 202 -7.93 -13.12 10.33
N LEU A 203 -6.94 -13.38 11.16
CA LEU A 203 -6.32 -14.69 11.35
C LEU A 203 -6.24 -15.08 12.83
N GLY A 204 -6.15 -16.38 13.09
CA GLY A 204 -5.88 -16.92 14.43
C GLY A 204 -4.38 -16.85 14.80
N PRO A 205 -4.02 -17.16 16.07
CA PRO A 205 -2.63 -17.09 16.54
C PRO A 205 -1.65 -17.92 15.69
N ASP A 206 -1.95 -19.17 15.34
CA ASP A 206 -1.00 -20.00 14.59
C ASP A 206 -0.65 -19.43 13.21
N GLN A 207 -1.61 -18.77 12.57
CA GLN A 207 -1.44 -18.17 11.24
C GLN A 207 -0.72 -16.82 11.32
N ILE A 208 -0.89 -16.06 12.40
CA ILE A 208 -0.22 -14.76 12.59
C ILE A 208 1.25 -14.94 12.94
N LEU A 209 1.64 -16.02 13.62
CA LEU A 209 3.02 -16.22 14.10
C LEU A 209 4.09 -16.04 13.00
N PRO A 210 4.02 -16.68 11.82
CA PRO A 210 5.02 -16.47 10.78
C PRO A 210 5.05 -15.03 10.26
N ILE A 211 3.89 -14.37 10.16
CA ILE A 211 3.79 -12.96 9.75
C ILE A 211 4.43 -12.04 10.80
N ALA A 212 4.24 -12.34 12.07
CA ALA A 212 4.85 -11.63 13.19
C ALA A 212 6.38 -11.82 13.24
N GLU A 213 6.89 -13.00 12.87
CA GLU A 213 8.33 -13.26 12.73
C GLU A 213 8.95 -12.40 11.62
N GLU A 214 8.30 -12.32 10.45
CA GLU A 214 8.72 -11.45 9.35
C GLU A 214 8.68 -9.96 9.74
N LEU A 215 7.60 -9.51 10.37
CA LEU A 215 7.47 -8.13 10.82
C LEU A 215 8.57 -7.78 11.82
N ALA A 216 8.80 -8.65 12.82
CA ALA A 216 9.85 -8.46 13.81
C ALA A 216 11.26 -8.45 13.19
N ALA A 217 11.49 -9.13 12.06
CA ALA A 217 12.77 -9.09 11.34
C ALA A 217 13.08 -7.69 10.75
N MET A 218 12.04 -6.90 10.48
CA MET A 218 12.14 -5.64 9.73
C MET A 218 12.00 -4.37 10.58
N THR A 219 11.81 -4.48 11.90
CA THR A 219 11.70 -3.32 12.81
C THR A 219 12.44 -3.54 14.13
N ASN A 220 12.77 -2.44 14.80
CA ASN A 220 13.19 -2.43 16.20
C ASN A 220 12.08 -1.95 17.16
N LEU A 221 10.90 -1.63 16.63
CA LEU A 221 9.77 -1.17 17.42
C LEU A 221 9.16 -2.32 18.25
N PRO A 222 8.52 -1.99 19.38
CA PRO A 222 7.70 -2.94 20.12
C PRO A 222 6.60 -3.54 19.24
N LEU A 223 6.37 -4.85 19.39
CA LEU A 223 5.37 -5.59 18.62
C LEU A 223 4.03 -5.68 19.35
N ILE A 224 2.94 -5.45 18.61
CA ILE A 224 1.54 -5.58 19.02
C ILE A 224 0.91 -6.82 18.39
N ILE A 225 0.19 -7.64 19.16
CA ILE A 225 -0.57 -8.79 18.64
C ILE A 225 -2.00 -8.82 19.24
N LYS A 226 -3.02 -8.75 18.39
CA LYS A 226 -4.45 -8.97 18.74
C LYS A 226 -5.08 -9.94 17.74
N ALA A 227 -4.81 -11.23 17.90
CA ALA A 227 -5.34 -12.28 17.00
C ALA A 227 -6.84 -12.53 17.23
N ASN A 228 -7.54 -13.06 16.22
CA ASN A 228 -8.91 -13.56 16.39
C ASN A 228 -8.91 -14.89 17.16
N ALA A 229 -10.02 -15.25 17.80
CA ALA A 229 -10.22 -16.56 18.45
C ALA A 229 -10.43 -17.71 17.43
N GLY A 230 -9.73 -17.67 16.29
CA GLY A 230 -9.94 -18.50 15.11
C GLY A 230 -10.83 -17.82 14.08
N LEU A 231 -11.06 -18.50 12.95
CA LEU A 231 -12.07 -18.08 11.99
C LEU A 231 -13.45 -18.45 12.55
N PRO A 232 -14.46 -17.57 12.45
CA PRO A 232 -15.81 -17.87 12.89
C PRO A 232 -16.42 -18.96 12.01
N ASP A 233 -17.16 -19.87 12.63
CA ASP A 233 -18.00 -20.83 11.91
C ASP A 233 -19.13 -20.06 11.20
N PRO A 234 -19.26 -20.15 9.86
CA PRO A 234 -20.26 -19.39 9.10
C PRO A 234 -21.71 -19.71 9.47
N LEU A 235 -21.99 -20.89 10.02
CA LEU A 235 -23.34 -21.36 10.33
C LEU A 235 -23.78 -20.93 11.73
N THR A 236 -22.86 -21.00 12.68
CA THR A 236 -23.15 -20.79 14.11
C THR A 236 -22.66 -19.44 14.64
N ASN A 237 -21.81 -18.75 13.86
CA ASN A 237 -21.10 -17.55 14.27
C ASN A 237 -20.24 -17.76 15.54
N THR A 238 -19.86 -19.01 15.83
CA THR A 238 -19.03 -19.35 16.99
C THR A 238 -17.56 -19.47 16.60
N TYR A 239 -16.69 -19.14 17.54
CA TYR A 239 -15.24 -19.21 17.37
C TYR A 239 -14.72 -20.56 17.88
N SER A 240 -13.74 -21.13 17.19
CA SER A 240 -13.27 -22.50 17.44
C SER A 240 -12.23 -22.61 18.55
N ILE A 241 -11.62 -21.50 18.98
CA ILE A 241 -10.52 -21.49 19.95
C ILE A 241 -11.01 -21.01 21.31
N ASP A 242 -10.86 -21.84 22.36
CA ASP A 242 -11.13 -21.43 23.74
C ASP A 242 -10.00 -20.57 24.34
N ALA A 243 -10.28 -19.88 25.46
CA ALA A 243 -9.33 -18.97 26.11
C ALA A 243 -7.99 -19.63 26.49
N ALA A 244 -8.02 -20.88 26.94
CA ALA A 244 -6.81 -21.60 27.37
C ALA A 244 -5.95 -22.05 26.19
N ALA A 245 -6.59 -22.51 25.12
CA ALA A 245 -5.92 -22.80 23.85
C ALA A 245 -5.31 -21.53 23.27
N TYR A 246 -6.07 -20.44 23.20
CA TYR A 246 -5.61 -19.15 22.69
C TYR A 246 -4.34 -18.66 23.40
N ALA A 247 -4.33 -18.67 24.74
CA ALA A 247 -3.18 -18.25 25.51
C ALA A 247 -1.94 -19.14 25.30
N ARG A 248 -2.13 -20.47 25.19
CA ARG A 248 -1.03 -21.39 24.88
C ARG A 248 -0.46 -21.16 23.48
N MET A 249 -1.29 -20.87 22.49
CA MET A 249 -0.85 -20.60 21.11
C MET A 249 -0.06 -19.28 21.00
N LEU A 250 -0.23 -18.35 21.94
CA LEU A 250 0.54 -17.10 22.00
C LEU A 250 1.88 -17.21 22.76
N LEU A 251 2.16 -18.32 23.45
CA LEU A 251 3.45 -18.53 24.13
C LEU A 251 4.67 -18.38 23.20
N PRO A 252 4.69 -18.92 21.96
CA PRO A 252 5.83 -18.77 21.04
C PRO A 252 6.21 -17.32 20.73
N TYR A 253 5.25 -16.39 20.78
CA TYR A 253 5.46 -14.96 20.49
C TYR A 253 6.35 -14.27 21.51
N THR A 254 6.51 -14.84 22.71
CA THR A 254 7.43 -14.34 23.74
C THR A 254 8.90 -14.37 23.32
N LYS A 255 9.23 -15.05 22.21
CA LYS A 255 10.54 -15.04 21.56
C LYS A 255 10.76 -13.82 20.65
N LEU A 256 9.69 -13.12 20.30
CA LEU A 256 9.68 -11.90 19.49
C LEU A 256 9.73 -10.67 20.42
N PRO A 257 10.01 -9.45 19.91
CA PRO A 257 9.93 -8.22 20.70
C PRO A 257 8.47 -7.82 21.04
N LEU A 258 7.65 -8.80 21.46
CA LEU A 258 6.27 -8.63 21.91
C LEU A 258 6.24 -7.71 23.13
N ALA A 259 5.49 -6.62 23.01
CA ALA A 259 5.27 -5.69 24.10
C ALA A 259 3.79 -5.54 24.45
N TYR A 260 2.91 -5.71 23.45
CA TYR A 260 1.48 -5.56 23.63
C TYR A 260 0.75 -6.79 23.08
N VAL A 261 -0.10 -7.40 23.91
CA VAL A 261 -0.86 -8.59 23.52
C VAL A 261 -2.29 -8.49 24.02
N GLY A 262 -3.26 -8.80 23.17
CA GLY A 262 -4.67 -8.89 23.56
C GLY A 262 -5.44 -9.77 22.58
N GLY A 263 -6.73 -9.48 22.43
CA GLY A 263 -7.61 -10.21 21.53
C GLY A 263 -8.38 -9.28 20.58
N CYS A 264 -8.77 -9.81 19.41
CA CYS A 264 -9.68 -9.16 18.48
C CYS A 264 -11.01 -9.94 18.44
N CYS A 265 -11.60 -10.17 17.26
CA CYS A 265 -12.91 -10.80 17.12
C CYS A 265 -12.99 -12.18 17.78
N GLY A 266 -14.08 -12.41 18.52
CA GLY A 266 -14.32 -13.67 19.25
C GLY A 266 -13.66 -13.77 20.62
N THR A 267 -12.88 -12.77 21.03
CA THR A 267 -12.23 -12.76 22.36
C THR A 267 -13.07 -12.02 23.40
N THR A 268 -13.08 -12.55 24.62
CA THR A 268 -13.87 -12.06 25.77
C THR A 268 -12.94 -11.75 26.95
N PRO A 269 -13.43 -11.16 28.05
CA PRO A 269 -12.58 -10.89 29.22
C PRO A 269 -11.88 -12.16 29.78
N GLN A 270 -12.50 -13.34 29.63
CA GLN A 270 -11.88 -14.62 29.99
C GLN A 270 -10.58 -14.91 29.22
N PHE A 271 -10.50 -14.52 27.94
CA PHE A 271 -9.28 -14.69 27.14
C PHE A 271 -8.13 -13.83 27.69
N ILE A 272 -8.43 -12.59 28.07
CA ILE A 272 -7.42 -11.68 28.64
C ILE A 272 -6.93 -12.20 29.99
N GLN A 273 -7.84 -12.69 30.83
CA GLN A 273 -7.47 -13.31 32.09
C GLN A 273 -6.53 -14.51 31.87
N GLU A 274 -6.83 -15.35 30.90
CA GLU A 274 -6.03 -16.55 30.61
C GLU A 274 -4.67 -16.21 29.96
N LEU A 275 -4.61 -15.16 29.12
CA LEU A 275 -3.34 -14.61 28.62
C LEU A 275 -2.46 -14.16 29.77
N LYS A 276 -3.02 -13.45 30.74
CA LYS A 276 -2.30 -12.96 31.91
C LYS A 276 -1.81 -14.08 32.83
N ASN A 277 -2.59 -15.16 32.93
CA ASN A 277 -2.20 -16.34 33.71
C ASN A 277 -1.09 -17.16 33.03
N THR A 278 -1.08 -17.18 31.69
CA THR A 278 -0.22 -18.08 30.90
C THR A 278 1.08 -17.41 30.44
N LEU A 279 1.00 -16.16 29.96
CA LEU A 279 2.16 -15.45 29.42
C LEU A 279 2.99 -14.83 30.54
N PRO A 280 4.32 -14.84 30.42
CA PRO A 280 5.18 -14.15 31.39
C PRO A 280 4.95 -12.64 31.31
N THR A 281 5.02 -11.95 32.44
CA THR A 281 4.95 -10.48 32.48
C THR A 281 6.19 -9.79 31.92
N THR A 282 7.30 -10.52 31.85
CA THR A 282 8.60 -10.04 31.36
C THR A 282 9.20 -11.06 30.41
N ILE A 283 9.70 -10.61 29.27
CA ILE A 283 10.40 -11.46 28.30
C ILE A 283 11.88 -11.10 28.25
N ALA A 284 12.71 -12.14 28.26
CA ALA A 284 14.16 -12.05 28.10
C ALA A 284 14.53 -12.03 26.61
N VAL A 285 13.95 -11.11 25.85
CA VAL A 285 14.32 -10.91 24.45
C VAL A 285 15.42 -9.86 24.41
N GLU A 286 16.62 -10.28 24.00
CA GLU A 286 17.71 -9.34 23.75
C GLU A 286 17.23 -8.29 22.74
N LYS A 287 17.06 -7.04 23.21
CA LYS A 287 16.95 -5.84 22.36
C LYS A 287 18.28 -5.59 21.66
N ARG A 288 18.75 -6.52 20.83
CA ARG A 288 19.75 -6.17 19.84
C ARG A 288 19.04 -5.24 18.88
N LYS A 289 19.40 -3.94 18.89
CA LYS A 289 19.06 -3.05 17.78
C LYS A 289 19.56 -3.74 16.52
N ARG A 290 18.65 -4.36 15.78
CA ARG A 290 18.95 -5.00 14.52
C ARG A 290 19.37 -3.88 13.59
N ARG A 291 20.55 -4.03 12.99
CA ARG A 291 20.92 -3.18 11.85
C ARG A 291 20.04 -3.64 10.70
N ILE A 292 18.92 -2.96 10.56
CA ILE A 292 18.09 -3.05 9.37
C ILE A 292 18.96 -2.45 8.25
N GLY A 293 19.18 -3.23 7.18
CA GLY A 293 19.95 -2.80 6.02
C GLY A 293 19.37 -1.57 5.32
N SER A 294 19.88 -1.27 4.13
CA SER A 294 19.37 -0.17 3.30
C SER A 294 18.19 -0.65 2.46
N TYR A 295 17.04 0.00 2.56
CA TYR A 295 15.84 -0.39 1.81
C TYR A 295 15.13 0.80 1.20
N ALA A 296 14.49 0.58 0.06
CA ALA A 296 13.46 1.45 -0.52
C ALA A 296 12.25 0.59 -0.88
N CYS A 297 11.04 1.10 -0.78
CA CYS A 297 9.86 0.26 -1.00
C CYS A 297 8.66 1.01 -1.56
N THR A 298 7.83 0.27 -2.27
CA THR A 298 6.41 0.53 -2.51
C THR A 298 5.60 -0.33 -1.52
N PRO A 299 4.26 -0.31 -1.52
CA PRO A 299 3.48 -1.21 -0.67
C PRO A 299 3.75 -2.68 -0.99
N THR A 300 3.77 -3.03 -2.28
CA THR A 300 3.82 -4.41 -2.75
C THR A 300 5.24 -4.95 -2.98
N LYS A 301 6.25 -4.08 -3.06
CA LYS A 301 7.66 -4.44 -3.27
C LYS A 301 8.59 -3.71 -2.32
N CYS A 302 9.36 -4.48 -1.56
CA CYS A 302 10.43 -3.97 -0.70
C CYS A 302 11.80 -4.35 -1.28
N LEU A 303 12.55 -3.35 -1.75
CA LEU A 303 13.87 -3.52 -2.35
C LEU A 303 14.95 -3.43 -1.27
N HIS A 304 15.72 -4.50 -1.09
CA HIS A 304 16.93 -4.50 -0.26
C HIS A 304 18.13 -4.03 -1.08
N ILE A 305 18.70 -2.89 -0.73
CA ILE A 305 19.89 -2.33 -1.37
C ILE A 305 21.11 -2.99 -0.72
N GLN A 306 21.44 -4.19 -1.19
CA GLN A 306 22.62 -4.95 -0.73
C GLN A 306 23.70 -5.06 -1.80
N ASP A 307 23.29 -5.09 -3.07
CA ASP A 307 24.13 -5.30 -4.25
C ASP A 307 23.99 -4.12 -5.22
N VAL A 308 24.21 -4.36 -6.53
CA VAL A 308 24.04 -3.34 -7.58
C VAL A 308 22.59 -3.26 -8.04
N HIS A 309 21.98 -2.09 -7.89
CA HIS A 309 20.61 -1.79 -8.31
C HIS A 309 20.55 -0.60 -9.25
N VAL A 310 19.89 -0.74 -10.40
CA VAL A 310 19.87 0.30 -11.43
C VAL A 310 18.81 1.35 -11.11
N ILE A 311 19.21 2.62 -11.12
CA ILE A 311 18.28 3.76 -11.07
C ILE A 311 18.06 4.26 -12.52
N GLY A 312 16.84 4.16 -13.01
CA GLY A 312 16.44 4.73 -14.31
C GLY A 312 16.54 6.25 -14.31
N GLU A 313 17.05 6.84 -15.39
CA GLU A 313 17.39 8.27 -15.49
C GLU A 313 16.48 9.06 -16.45
N ARG A 314 15.53 8.41 -17.13
CA ARG A 314 14.84 9.01 -18.29
C ARG A 314 13.67 9.90 -17.94
N ILE A 315 13.08 9.79 -16.75
CA ILE A 315 12.06 10.72 -16.24
C ILE A 315 12.75 12.01 -15.78
N ASN A 316 13.39 12.69 -16.73
CA ASN A 316 14.15 13.92 -16.51
C ASN A 316 14.08 14.78 -17.80
N PRO A 317 13.61 16.03 -17.77
CA PRO A 317 13.54 16.89 -18.96
C PRO A 317 14.92 17.30 -19.50
N THR A 318 15.98 17.17 -18.70
CA THR A 318 17.34 17.58 -19.07
C THR A 318 17.92 16.63 -20.12
N GLY A 319 18.00 17.09 -21.37
CA GLY A 319 18.54 16.29 -22.48
C GLY A 319 17.56 15.26 -23.07
N ASN A 320 16.40 15.04 -22.44
CA ASN A 320 15.31 14.22 -23.00
C ASN A 320 14.22 15.10 -23.62
N LYS A 321 14.27 15.26 -24.95
CA LYS A 321 13.28 16.06 -25.70
C LYS A 321 11.85 15.54 -25.56
N ARG A 322 11.69 14.21 -25.44
CA ARG A 322 10.39 13.54 -25.31
C ARG A 322 9.75 13.89 -23.96
N MET A 323 10.51 13.72 -22.88
CA MET A 323 10.07 14.08 -21.52
C MET A 323 9.80 15.58 -21.39
N LYS A 324 10.66 16.43 -21.95
CA LYS A 324 10.44 17.87 -21.96
C LYS A 324 9.13 18.27 -22.63
N ALA A 325 8.83 17.73 -23.81
CA ALA A 325 7.57 18.01 -24.50
C ALA A 325 6.37 17.48 -23.71
N ALA A 326 6.49 16.29 -23.12
CA ALA A 326 5.44 15.70 -22.30
C ALA A 326 5.06 16.58 -21.11
N LEU A 327 6.05 17.10 -20.37
CA LEU A 327 5.83 18.02 -19.24
C LEU A 327 5.21 19.35 -19.67
N GLN A 328 5.67 19.94 -20.78
CA GLN A 328 5.15 21.23 -21.26
C GLN A 328 3.71 21.16 -21.75
N GLU A 329 3.35 20.02 -22.36
CA GLU A 329 2.05 19.79 -22.98
C GLU A 329 1.10 19.02 -22.05
N HIS A 330 1.51 18.77 -20.80
CA HIS A 330 0.77 17.95 -19.81
C HIS A 330 0.34 16.58 -20.35
N ARG A 331 1.20 15.92 -21.15
CA ARG A 331 0.96 14.57 -21.69
C ARG A 331 1.40 13.51 -20.71
N MET A 332 0.54 13.19 -19.73
CA MET A 332 0.86 12.24 -18.66
C MET A 332 1.13 10.82 -19.18
N ASP A 333 0.37 10.34 -20.17
CA ASP A 333 0.58 8.98 -20.73
C ASP A 333 1.96 8.80 -21.32
N GLU A 334 2.54 9.86 -21.88
CA GLU A 334 3.89 9.82 -22.42
C GLU A 334 4.95 9.72 -21.31
N ILE A 335 4.71 10.34 -20.16
CA ILE A 335 5.55 10.21 -18.97
C ILE A 335 5.47 8.78 -18.44
N LEU A 336 4.26 8.22 -18.34
CA LEU A 336 4.05 6.83 -17.94
C LEU A 336 4.71 5.86 -18.92
N ALA A 337 4.59 6.07 -20.22
CA ALA A 337 5.24 5.24 -21.23
C ALA A 337 6.77 5.23 -21.08
N ILE A 338 7.39 6.40 -20.82
CA ILE A 338 8.83 6.48 -20.54
C ILE A 338 9.19 5.68 -19.28
N ALA A 339 8.39 5.81 -18.21
CA ALA A 339 8.62 5.06 -16.97
C ALA A 339 8.55 3.55 -17.20
N MET A 340 7.53 3.07 -17.94
CA MET A 340 7.36 1.66 -18.27
C MET A 340 8.53 1.13 -19.11
N GLU A 341 9.00 1.90 -20.09
CA GLU A 341 10.21 1.55 -20.84
C GLU A 341 11.38 1.32 -19.89
N GLU A 342 11.56 2.16 -18.85
CA GLU A 342 12.64 1.98 -17.89
C GLU A 342 12.48 0.74 -17.02
N VAL A 343 11.25 0.46 -16.56
CA VAL A 343 10.95 -0.77 -15.81
C VAL A 343 11.29 -2.01 -16.66
N GLU A 344 10.84 -2.05 -17.91
CA GLU A 344 11.13 -3.15 -18.84
C GLU A 344 12.61 -3.26 -19.21
N GLY A 345 13.31 -2.12 -19.25
CA GLY A 345 14.75 -2.06 -19.41
C GLY A 345 15.52 -2.72 -18.26
N GLY A 346 14.87 -2.91 -17.10
CA GLY A 346 15.44 -3.53 -15.92
C GLY A 346 15.88 -2.52 -14.85
N ALA A 347 15.23 -1.35 -14.78
CA ALA A 347 15.38 -0.46 -13.63
C ALA A 347 14.85 -1.14 -12.35
N ASP A 348 15.56 -0.92 -11.25
CA ASP A 348 15.16 -1.34 -9.91
C ASP A 348 14.49 -0.19 -9.12
N ILE A 349 14.85 1.06 -9.46
CA ILE A 349 14.39 2.33 -8.90
C ILE A 349 14.22 3.31 -10.07
N LEU A 350 13.29 4.27 -9.98
CA LEU A 350 13.18 5.36 -10.98
C LEU A 350 13.53 6.71 -10.37
N ASP A 351 14.46 7.43 -11.00
CA ASP A 351 14.71 8.84 -10.72
C ASP A 351 13.62 9.69 -11.38
N VAL A 352 13.04 10.63 -10.63
CA VAL A 352 11.93 11.48 -11.07
C VAL A 352 12.34 12.93 -10.89
N ASN A 353 12.69 13.57 -12.01
CA ASN A 353 12.98 14.99 -12.11
C ASN A 353 11.95 15.64 -13.04
N VAL A 354 11.19 16.62 -12.53
CA VAL A 354 10.25 17.41 -13.33
C VAL A 354 10.67 18.88 -13.43
N GLY A 355 11.93 19.18 -13.08
CA GLY A 355 12.48 20.53 -13.07
C GLY A 355 12.53 21.13 -14.48
N LEU A 356 11.56 21.96 -14.82
CA LEU A 356 11.49 22.63 -16.11
C LEU A 356 11.07 24.10 -15.95
N PRO A 357 11.77 25.07 -16.56
CA PRO A 357 11.35 26.46 -16.52
C PRO A 357 9.97 26.65 -17.14
N GLY A 358 9.08 27.34 -16.41
CA GLY A 358 7.74 27.72 -16.88
C GLY A 358 6.60 26.80 -16.44
N ILE A 359 6.87 25.78 -15.63
CA ILE A 359 5.84 24.95 -14.98
C ILE A 359 5.94 25.08 -13.45
N ASP A 360 4.84 24.78 -12.75
CA ASP A 360 4.87 24.61 -11.29
C ASP A 360 5.46 23.23 -10.97
N GLU A 361 6.75 23.20 -10.60
CA GLU A 361 7.47 21.97 -10.29
C GLU A 361 6.81 21.19 -9.15
N LYS A 362 6.25 21.87 -8.14
CA LYS A 362 5.66 21.22 -6.97
C LYS A 362 4.36 20.50 -7.34
N GLU A 363 3.46 21.18 -8.07
CA GLU A 363 2.20 20.57 -8.51
C GLU A 363 2.45 19.43 -9.50
N MET A 364 3.30 19.66 -10.50
CA MET A 364 3.66 18.64 -11.50
C MET A 364 4.33 17.42 -10.84
N MET A 365 5.22 17.61 -9.87
CA MET A 365 5.89 16.51 -9.17
C MET A 365 4.87 15.62 -8.44
N VAL A 366 3.91 16.22 -7.73
CA VAL A 366 2.87 15.47 -7.02
C VAL A 366 1.97 14.70 -8.00
N GLU A 367 1.58 15.33 -9.11
CA GLU A 367 0.77 14.70 -10.15
C GLU A 367 1.49 13.51 -10.78
N VAL A 368 2.74 13.70 -11.22
CA VAL A 368 3.58 12.65 -11.81
C VAL A 368 3.80 11.49 -10.84
N ILE A 369 4.07 11.75 -9.56
CA ILE A 369 4.21 10.69 -8.55
C ILE A 369 2.93 9.87 -8.41
N LYS A 370 1.76 10.53 -8.31
CA LYS A 370 0.47 9.83 -8.19
C LYS A 370 0.22 8.92 -9.40
N GLU A 371 0.46 9.43 -10.60
CA GLU A 371 0.23 8.70 -11.84
C GLU A 371 1.21 7.54 -12.01
N LEU A 372 2.50 7.75 -11.72
CA LEU A 372 3.50 6.68 -11.73
C LEU A 372 3.09 5.53 -10.80
N GLN A 373 2.76 5.83 -9.54
CA GLN A 373 2.39 4.82 -8.54
C GLN A 373 1.15 4.01 -8.91
N SER A 374 0.34 4.46 -9.88
CA SER A 374 -0.80 3.70 -10.38
C SER A 374 -0.38 2.57 -11.35
N VAL A 375 0.74 2.73 -12.07
CA VAL A 375 1.12 1.79 -13.13
C VAL A 375 2.43 1.04 -12.87
N ILE A 376 3.31 1.57 -12.00
CA ILE A 376 4.59 0.95 -11.67
C ILE A 376 4.69 0.55 -10.20
N ASP A 377 5.49 -0.48 -9.95
CA ASP A 377 5.76 -1.02 -8.63
C ASP A 377 7.26 -0.95 -8.27
N LEU A 378 7.89 0.18 -8.59
CA LEU A 378 9.29 0.48 -8.25
C LEU A 378 9.36 1.65 -7.26
N PRO A 379 10.31 1.62 -6.29
CA PRO A 379 10.59 2.78 -5.46
C PRO A 379 11.02 3.98 -6.30
N LEU A 380 10.66 5.18 -5.82
CA LEU A 380 10.97 6.44 -6.49
C LEU A 380 12.14 7.15 -5.81
N GLN A 381 13.05 7.67 -6.63
CA GLN A 381 14.05 8.65 -6.24
C GLN A 381 13.56 10.04 -6.69
N ILE A 382 13.27 10.91 -5.73
CA ILE A 382 12.74 12.25 -5.97
C ILE A 382 13.92 13.19 -6.22
N ASP A 383 14.06 13.65 -7.47
CA ASP A 383 15.13 14.55 -7.89
C ASP A 383 14.64 16.00 -7.98
N SER A 384 14.98 16.80 -6.96
CA SER A 384 14.72 18.24 -6.91
C SER A 384 15.69 18.94 -5.97
N THR A 385 15.90 20.24 -6.18
CA THR A 385 16.70 21.10 -5.30
C THR A 385 15.83 22.01 -4.43
N ASP A 386 14.52 22.04 -4.65
CA ASP A 386 13.59 22.86 -3.88
C ASP A 386 13.04 22.09 -2.66
N PRO A 387 13.31 22.55 -1.42
CA PRO A 387 12.77 21.92 -0.21
C PRO A 387 11.24 21.82 -0.17
N ALA A 388 10.51 22.74 -0.82
CA ALA A 388 9.06 22.71 -0.89
C ALA A 388 8.55 21.59 -1.81
N VAL A 389 9.20 21.39 -2.96
CA VAL A 389 8.92 20.28 -3.88
C VAL A 389 9.20 18.95 -3.19
N ILE A 390 10.36 18.80 -2.54
CA ILE A 390 10.72 17.57 -1.81
C ILE A 390 9.69 17.25 -0.72
N ARG A 391 9.25 18.24 0.06
CA ARG A 391 8.22 18.01 1.10
C ARG A 391 6.88 17.57 0.52
N ALA A 392 6.46 18.14 -0.61
CA ALA A 392 5.22 17.77 -1.27
C ALA A 392 5.31 16.36 -1.89
N ALA A 393 6.41 16.07 -2.58
CA ALA A 393 6.70 14.76 -3.15
C ALA A 393 6.75 13.67 -2.08
N LEU A 394 7.51 13.89 -1.00
CA LEU A 394 7.61 12.94 0.10
C LEU A 394 6.27 12.72 0.81
N ARG A 395 5.33 13.68 0.77
CA ARG A 395 3.96 13.47 1.26
C ARG A 395 3.14 12.60 0.30
N ALA A 396 3.30 12.78 -1.00
CA ALA A 396 2.58 12.03 -2.04
C ALA A 396 3.07 10.58 -2.25
N VAL A 397 4.33 10.25 -1.90
CA VAL A 397 4.86 8.90 -2.12
C VAL A 397 4.22 7.87 -1.18
N ASN A 398 3.75 6.75 -1.71
CA ASN A 398 3.28 5.61 -0.92
C ASN A 398 4.39 4.57 -0.74
N GLY A 399 5.23 4.75 0.29
CA GLY A 399 6.40 3.91 0.51
C GLY A 399 7.60 4.68 1.08
N VAL A 400 8.79 4.08 0.98
CA VAL A 400 10.07 4.72 1.36
C VAL A 400 10.79 5.18 0.09
N ALA A 401 10.74 6.48 -0.17
CA ALA A 401 11.45 7.14 -1.26
C ALA A 401 12.94 7.40 -0.95
N ILE A 402 13.67 7.78 -2.00
CA ILE A 402 15.03 8.32 -1.91
C ILE A 402 15.00 9.79 -2.32
N VAL A 403 15.53 10.70 -1.51
CA VAL A 403 15.68 12.12 -1.89
C VAL A 403 17.01 12.33 -2.59
N ASN A 404 16.96 12.83 -3.82
CA ASN A 404 18.11 13.27 -4.61
C ASN A 404 18.00 14.81 -4.76
N SER A 405 18.76 15.62 -4.03
CA SER A 405 19.81 15.26 -3.08
C SER A 405 20.02 16.34 -2.02
N VAL A 406 20.91 16.06 -1.07
CA VAL A 406 21.61 17.07 -0.26
C VAL A 406 23.06 17.15 -0.70
N ASN A 407 23.77 18.19 -0.28
CA ASN A 407 25.22 18.29 -0.44
C ASN A 407 25.88 18.61 0.90
N GLY A 408 27.20 18.84 0.88
CA GLY A 408 27.99 19.13 2.06
C GLY A 408 27.75 20.51 2.67
N GLU A 409 26.98 21.39 2.05
CA GLU A 409 26.70 22.74 2.55
C GLU A 409 25.74 22.67 3.74
N ALA A 410 26.05 23.41 4.81
CA ALA A 410 25.25 23.35 6.04
C ALA A 410 23.79 23.80 5.80
N ALA A 411 23.60 24.89 5.05
CA ALA A 411 22.28 25.46 4.78
C ALA A 411 21.39 24.50 3.96
N VAL A 412 21.96 23.75 3.01
CA VAL A 412 21.22 22.77 2.20
C VAL A 412 20.77 21.62 3.09
N MET A 413 21.69 21.03 3.88
CA MET A 413 21.35 19.95 4.81
C MET A 413 20.28 20.37 5.84
N GLU A 414 20.39 21.57 6.42
CA GLU A 414 19.39 22.12 7.35
C GLU A 414 18.00 22.28 6.72
N SER A 415 17.93 22.52 5.41
CA SER A 415 16.68 22.71 4.69
C SER A 415 15.98 21.40 4.28
N ILE A 416 16.74 20.33 4.03
CA ILE A 416 16.24 19.06 3.45
C ILE A 416 16.15 17.93 4.49
N LEU A 417 17.15 17.76 5.35
CA LEU A 417 17.19 16.64 6.32
C LEU A 417 15.98 16.59 7.27
N PRO A 418 15.37 17.72 7.69
CA PRO A 418 14.12 17.67 8.45
C PRO A 418 12.98 16.97 7.70
N ALA A 419 12.87 17.18 6.39
CA ALA A 419 11.84 16.53 5.57
C ALA A 419 12.14 15.04 5.40
N VAL A 420 13.40 14.68 5.15
CA VAL A 420 13.86 13.28 5.08
C VAL A 420 13.52 12.56 6.39
N LYS A 421 13.82 13.17 7.54
CA LYS A 421 13.50 12.60 8.85
C LYS A 421 11.99 12.47 9.08
N LYS A 422 11.21 13.51 8.78
CA LYS A 422 9.75 13.54 9.00
C LYS A 422 9.03 12.41 8.26
N TYR A 423 9.41 12.16 7.01
CA TYR A 423 8.75 11.17 6.16
C TYR A 423 9.46 9.81 6.14
N GLY A 424 10.56 9.64 6.89
CA GLY A 424 11.29 8.39 6.96
C GLY A 424 12.03 7.99 5.68
N ALA A 425 12.34 8.96 4.80
CA ALA A 425 12.96 8.71 3.50
C ALA A 425 14.46 8.39 3.61
N ASN A 426 15.02 7.85 2.53
CA ASN A 426 16.47 7.82 2.31
C ASN A 426 16.94 9.14 1.68
N VAL A 427 18.24 9.39 1.70
CA VAL A 427 18.82 10.60 1.11
C VAL A 427 20.14 10.32 0.40
N VAL A 428 20.31 10.90 -0.79
CA VAL A 428 21.57 10.96 -1.53
C VAL A 428 22.31 12.24 -1.13
N GLY A 429 23.54 12.10 -0.67
CA GLY A 429 24.46 13.19 -0.37
C GLY A 429 25.53 13.32 -1.44
N LEU A 430 25.54 14.43 -2.18
CA LEU A 430 26.58 14.76 -3.14
C LEU A 430 27.85 15.17 -2.38
N THR A 431 28.99 14.55 -2.68
CA THR A 431 30.27 14.88 -2.03
C THR A 431 30.90 16.15 -2.60
N MET A 432 30.16 17.25 -2.52
CA MET A 432 30.57 18.62 -2.86
C MET A 432 30.03 19.59 -1.81
N ASP A 433 30.58 20.80 -1.76
CA ASP A 433 30.15 21.84 -0.83
C ASP A 433 30.30 23.25 -1.44
N GLU A 434 30.40 24.29 -0.60
CA GLU A 434 30.46 25.69 -1.03
C GLU A 434 31.68 25.98 -1.94
N ASP A 435 32.76 25.18 -1.82
CA ASP A 435 33.94 25.26 -2.66
C ASP A 435 33.77 24.54 -4.02
N GLY A 436 32.61 23.93 -4.26
CA GLY A 436 32.30 23.11 -5.43
C GLY A 436 32.75 21.65 -5.29
N ILE A 437 33.03 21.01 -6.42
CA ILE A 437 33.36 19.57 -6.48
C ILE A 437 34.85 19.37 -6.17
N PRO A 438 35.21 18.62 -5.12
CA PRO A 438 36.61 18.36 -4.80
C PRO A 438 37.31 17.53 -5.89
N ALA A 439 38.57 17.90 -6.17
CA ALA A 439 39.39 17.21 -7.15
C ALA A 439 39.90 15.84 -6.67
N CYS A 440 40.12 15.66 -5.36
CA CYS A 440 40.69 14.43 -4.79
C CYS A 440 39.66 13.60 -4.02
N ALA A 441 39.85 12.28 -4.03
CA ALA A 441 39.01 11.32 -3.32
C ALA A 441 38.93 11.58 -1.81
N GLN A 442 40.04 11.99 -1.20
CA GLN A 442 40.13 12.22 0.25
C GLN A 442 39.19 13.35 0.71
N LYS A 443 39.15 14.48 0.01
CA LYS A 443 38.25 15.59 0.36
C LYS A 443 36.78 15.22 0.11
N ARG A 444 36.49 14.36 -0.89
CA ARG A 444 35.12 13.82 -1.09
C ARG A 444 34.69 12.91 0.07
N LEU A 445 35.58 12.08 0.59
CA LEU A 445 35.32 11.26 1.78
C LEU A 445 35.07 12.13 3.02
N GLU A 446 35.84 13.21 3.22
CA GLU A 446 35.64 14.15 4.33
C GLU A 446 34.25 14.80 4.29
N ILE A 447 33.83 15.27 3.11
CA ILE A 447 32.48 15.81 2.91
C ILE A 447 31.41 14.73 3.14
N GLY A 448 31.60 13.53 2.59
CA GLY A 448 30.71 12.39 2.81
C GLY A 448 30.53 12.04 4.29
N THR A 449 31.63 12.08 5.05
CA THR A 449 31.62 11.88 6.51
C THR A 449 30.77 12.94 7.20
N ARG A 450 30.96 14.22 6.84
CA ARG A 450 30.17 15.34 7.36
C ARG A 450 28.68 15.17 7.09
N ILE A 451 28.29 14.73 5.88
CA ILE A 451 26.89 14.49 5.51
C ILE A 451 26.30 13.38 6.38
N VAL A 452 26.97 12.22 6.49
CA VAL A 452 26.50 11.07 7.29
C VAL A 452 26.34 11.45 8.75
N GLU A 453 27.34 12.12 9.34
CA GLU A 453 27.28 12.57 10.74
C GLU A 453 26.16 13.58 10.97
N THR A 454 25.93 14.50 10.02
CA THR A 454 24.87 15.49 10.12
C THR A 454 23.49 14.82 10.05
N ALA A 455 23.29 13.90 9.10
CA ALA A 455 22.07 13.09 9.02
C ALA A 455 21.77 12.33 10.32
N GLN A 456 22.80 11.75 10.96
CA GLN A 456 22.66 11.09 12.27
C GLN A 456 22.22 12.04 13.39
N ARG A 457 22.66 13.31 13.39
CA ARG A 457 22.18 14.32 14.35
C ARG A 457 20.69 14.62 14.19
N TYR A 458 20.15 14.51 12.98
CA TYR A 458 18.71 14.58 12.70
C TYR A 458 17.97 13.27 13.00
N GLY A 459 18.65 12.23 13.47
CA GLY A 459 18.05 10.93 13.76
C GLY A 459 17.77 10.10 12.50
N ILE A 460 18.51 10.34 11.41
CA ILE A 460 18.51 9.52 10.20
C ILE A 460 19.63 8.50 10.33
N ALA A 461 19.29 7.21 10.25
CA ALA A 461 20.27 6.13 10.34
C ALA A 461 21.26 6.18 9.17
N LYS A 462 22.50 5.75 9.39
CA LYS A 462 23.53 5.77 8.32
C LYS A 462 23.14 4.88 7.13
N GLU A 463 22.36 3.83 7.39
CA GLU A 463 21.83 2.91 6.40
C GLU A 463 20.80 3.58 5.46
N ARG A 464 20.33 4.79 5.79
CA ARG A 464 19.44 5.62 4.95
C ARG A 464 20.17 6.76 4.23
N VAL A 465 21.49 6.83 4.35
CA VAL A 465 22.32 7.84 3.68
C VAL A 465 23.14 7.16 2.59
N PHE A 466 22.99 7.63 1.36
CA PHE A 466 23.76 7.18 0.21
C PHE A 466 24.65 8.32 -0.27
N LEU A 467 25.86 8.04 -0.77
CA LEU A 467 26.79 9.08 -1.20
C LEU A 467 27.06 9.03 -2.70
N ASP A 468 26.89 10.18 -3.36
CA ASP A 468 27.31 10.37 -4.74
C ASP A 468 28.69 11.03 -4.79
N CYS A 469 29.66 10.29 -5.33
CA CYS A 469 31.06 10.71 -5.43
C CYS A 469 31.32 11.70 -6.58
N LEU A 470 30.30 11.98 -7.39
CA LEU A 470 30.29 12.83 -8.57
C LEU A 470 31.19 12.33 -9.70
N THR A 471 30.62 12.26 -10.89
CA THR A 471 31.35 11.93 -12.13
C THR A 471 31.67 13.19 -12.90
N LEU A 472 32.95 13.41 -13.19
CA LEU A 472 33.43 14.54 -13.99
C LEU A 472 33.73 14.10 -15.42
N THR A 473 33.64 15.04 -16.37
CA THR A 473 33.84 14.78 -17.80
C THR A 473 35.33 14.51 -18.10
N VAL A 474 35.65 13.31 -18.59
CA VAL A 474 37.06 12.87 -18.79
C VAL A 474 37.77 13.70 -19.86
N SER A 475 37.02 14.23 -20.83
CA SER A 475 37.54 15.13 -21.87
C SER A 475 38.18 16.41 -21.31
N ALA A 476 37.71 16.89 -20.16
CA ALA A 476 38.22 18.09 -19.51
C ALA A 476 39.09 17.77 -18.27
N GLN A 477 38.72 16.74 -17.52
CA GLN A 477 39.32 16.42 -16.22
C GLN A 477 39.64 14.92 -16.12
N GLN A 478 40.60 14.46 -16.91
CA GLN A 478 40.92 13.03 -17.05
C GLN A 478 41.28 12.33 -15.73
N SER A 479 42.00 13.01 -14.82
CA SER A 479 42.32 12.47 -13.50
C SER A 479 41.07 12.24 -12.63
N GLY A 480 39.99 12.98 -12.88
CA GLY A 480 38.75 12.90 -12.12
C GLY A 480 38.11 11.51 -12.13
N ALA A 481 38.24 10.75 -13.23
CA ALA A 481 37.72 9.38 -13.29
C ALA A 481 38.36 8.47 -12.23
N LYS A 482 39.69 8.56 -12.07
CA LYS A 482 40.44 7.77 -11.08
C LYS A 482 40.06 8.19 -9.67
N GLU A 483 39.94 9.49 -9.43
CA GLU A 483 39.58 10.02 -8.11
C GLU A 483 38.15 9.64 -7.71
N THR A 484 37.19 9.60 -8.65
CA THR A 484 35.84 9.09 -8.39
C THR A 484 35.87 7.61 -7.97
N LEU A 485 36.64 6.76 -8.66
CA LEU A 485 36.76 5.34 -8.29
C LEU A 485 37.41 5.17 -6.90
N GLN A 486 38.45 5.95 -6.60
CA GLN A 486 39.09 5.93 -5.28
C GLN A 486 38.15 6.41 -4.18
N ALA A 487 37.31 7.41 -4.45
CA ALA A 487 36.30 7.90 -3.50
C ALA A 487 35.23 6.84 -3.21
N LEU A 488 34.74 6.14 -4.25
CA LEU A 488 33.78 5.03 -4.10
C LEU A 488 34.32 3.95 -3.15
N THR A 489 35.56 3.51 -3.39
CA THR A 489 36.21 2.50 -2.54
C THR A 489 36.37 3.01 -1.11
N ALA A 490 36.88 4.23 -0.93
CA ALA A 490 37.09 4.81 0.38
C ALA A 490 35.79 4.96 1.18
N ILE A 491 34.69 5.39 0.54
CA ILE A 491 33.38 5.51 1.19
C ILE A 491 32.84 4.15 1.61
N ARG A 492 32.92 3.13 0.75
CA ARG A 492 32.46 1.78 1.09
C ARG A 492 33.26 1.16 2.22
N GLU A 493 34.58 1.31 2.21
CA GLU A 493 35.47 0.70 3.21
C GLU A 493 35.44 1.44 4.55
N GLN A 494 35.41 2.77 4.54
CA GLN A 494 35.58 3.58 5.76
C GLN A 494 34.25 4.00 6.40
N LEU A 495 33.23 4.33 5.61
CA LEU A 495 31.91 4.75 6.11
C LEU A 495 30.90 3.59 6.13
N GLY A 496 31.05 2.63 5.22
CA GLY A 496 30.14 1.49 5.11
C GLY A 496 28.72 1.88 4.69
N VAL A 497 28.57 2.95 3.92
CA VAL A 497 27.31 3.41 3.34
C VAL A 497 27.24 3.04 1.86
N HIS A 498 26.04 2.99 1.26
CA HIS A 498 25.91 2.75 -0.18
C HIS A 498 26.27 3.98 -1.00
N THR A 499 26.68 3.74 -2.25
CA THR A 499 27.11 4.79 -3.17
C THR A 499 26.19 4.83 -4.38
N VAL A 500 25.95 6.05 -4.85
CA VAL A 500 25.15 6.38 -6.03
C VAL A 500 26.06 7.09 -7.02
N LEU A 501 25.80 6.97 -8.33
CA LEU A 501 26.59 7.72 -9.30
C LEU A 501 25.84 7.91 -10.61
N GLY A 502 25.76 9.15 -11.09
CA GLY A 502 25.44 9.47 -12.49
C GLY A 502 26.57 9.04 -13.43
N VAL A 503 26.41 7.90 -14.09
CA VAL A 503 27.47 7.28 -14.90
C VAL A 503 27.64 7.97 -16.25
N SER A 504 26.53 8.44 -16.83
CA SER A 504 26.45 9.04 -18.17
C SER A 504 27.30 10.30 -18.34
N ASN A 505 27.68 10.96 -17.24
CA ASN A 505 28.44 12.21 -17.24
C ASN A 505 29.90 12.04 -17.66
N ILE A 506 30.49 10.84 -17.51
CA ILE A 506 31.92 10.58 -17.76
C ILE A 506 32.36 10.93 -19.20
N SER A 507 31.45 10.75 -20.16
CA SER A 507 31.74 10.74 -21.60
C SER A 507 31.33 12.00 -22.35
N PHE A 508 30.83 13.04 -21.69
CA PHE A 508 30.42 14.26 -22.40
C PHE A 508 31.57 14.86 -23.23
N GLY A 509 31.24 15.23 -24.48
CA GLY A 509 32.20 15.78 -25.44
C GLY A 509 33.08 14.76 -26.16
N LEU A 510 32.92 13.45 -25.93
CA LEU A 510 33.71 12.40 -26.59
C LEU A 510 32.86 11.56 -27.56
N PRO A 511 33.45 11.01 -28.65
CA PRO A 511 32.79 10.04 -29.51
C PRO A 511 32.63 8.69 -28.81
N SER A 512 31.75 7.83 -29.33
CA SER A 512 31.53 6.46 -28.81
C SER A 512 31.24 6.41 -27.30
N ARG A 513 30.43 7.37 -26.82
CA ARG A 513 30.10 7.55 -25.40
C ARG A 513 29.70 6.27 -24.68
N ILE A 514 28.90 5.43 -25.33
CA ILE A 514 28.40 4.16 -24.78
C ILE A 514 29.55 3.25 -24.35
N LEU A 515 30.60 3.12 -25.17
CA LEU A 515 31.76 2.28 -24.85
C LEU A 515 32.49 2.78 -23.59
N LEU A 516 32.67 4.10 -23.49
CA LEU A 516 33.33 4.70 -22.34
C LEU A 516 32.47 4.60 -21.07
N ASN A 517 31.17 4.87 -21.18
CA ASN A 517 30.20 4.72 -20.10
C ASN A 517 30.17 3.28 -19.58
N GLN A 518 30.09 2.30 -20.47
CA GLN A 518 30.07 0.87 -20.13
C GLN A 518 31.37 0.44 -19.43
N SER A 519 32.53 0.87 -19.96
CA SER A 519 33.83 0.54 -19.36
C SER A 519 33.98 1.15 -17.97
N PHE A 520 33.60 2.42 -17.81
CA PHE A 520 33.64 3.11 -16.54
C PHE A 520 32.64 2.52 -15.53
N LEU A 521 31.43 2.15 -15.96
CA LEU A 521 30.42 1.49 -15.13
C LEU A 521 30.97 0.21 -14.48
N THR A 522 31.59 -0.67 -15.27
CA THR A 522 32.19 -1.90 -14.75
C THR A 522 33.29 -1.61 -13.72
N MET A 523 34.14 -0.61 -13.97
CA MET A 523 35.15 -0.18 -13.01
C MET A 523 34.54 0.41 -11.74
N ALA A 524 33.47 1.19 -11.87
CA ALA A 524 32.78 1.84 -10.75
C ALA A 524 32.08 0.82 -9.85
N MET A 525 31.38 -0.16 -10.41
CA MET A 525 30.77 -1.26 -9.65
C MET A 525 31.83 -2.04 -8.87
N GLN A 526 32.95 -2.39 -9.53
CA GLN A 526 34.08 -3.05 -8.86
C GLN A 526 34.71 -2.19 -7.76
N ALA A 527 34.72 -0.86 -7.91
CA ALA A 527 35.21 0.09 -6.92
C ALA A 527 34.22 0.34 -5.77
N GLY A 528 32.99 -0.19 -5.87
CA GLY A 528 31.99 -0.14 -4.79
C GLY A 528 30.71 0.61 -5.12
N LEU A 529 30.46 0.99 -6.38
CA LEU A 529 29.19 1.60 -6.82
C LEU A 529 28.01 0.64 -6.59
N SER A 530 27.05 1.04 -5.76
CA SER A 530 25.85 0.24 -5.46
C SER A 530 24.66 0.62 -6.36
N MET A 531 24.52 1.90 -6.72
CA MET A 531 23.33 2.37 -7.43
C MET A 531 23.72 3.30 -8.60
N PRO A 532 24.03 2.73 -9.79
CA PRO A 532 24.24 3.55 -10.99
C PRO A 532 22.93 4.21 -11.44
N ILE A 533 22.95 5.53 -11.60
CA ILE A 533 21.93 6.28 -12.33
C ILE A 533 22.31 6.24 -13.82
N MET A 534 21.48 5.57 -14.62
CA MET A 534 21.73 5.32 -16.03
C MET A 534 20.45 4.93 -16.79
N ASN A 535 20.44 5.12 -18.10
CA ASN A 535 19.37 4.67 -18.97
C ASN A 535 19.37 3.12 -19.10
N PRO A 536 18.36 2.41 -18.56
CA PRO A 536 18.28 0.96 -18.58
C PRO A 536 17.94 0.40 -19.97
N ASN A 537 17.43 1.22 -20.89
CA ASN A 537 17.15 0.80 -22.27
C ASN A 537 18.42 0.71 -23.15
N GLN A 538 19.58 1.15 -22.64
CA GLN A 538 20.85 0.95 -23.32
C GLN A 538 21.39 -0.46 -23.04
N ALA A 539 21.20 -1.38 -23.99
CA ALA A 539 21.61 -2.78 -23.87
C ALA A 539 23.04 -2.94 -23.35
N ALA A 540 24.02 -2.22 -23.91
CA ALA A 540 25.42 -2.30 -23.49
C ALA A 540 25.64 -1.99 -22.00
N MET A 541 24.86 -1.05 -21.43
CA MET A 541 24.96 -0.70 -20.03
C MET A 541 24.37 -1.81 -19.15
N MET A 542 23.19 -2.32 -19.50
CA MET A 542 22.58 -3.46 -18.78
C MET A 542 23.39 -4.75 -18.92
N ASP A 543 24.04 -4.97 -20.07
CA ASP A 543 24.95 -6.09 -20.30
C ASP A 543 26.13 -6.03 -19.31
N ALA A 544 26.66 -4.84 -19.03
CA ALA A 544 27.71 -4.66 -18.03
C ALA A 544 27.21 -4.97 -16.61
N VAL A 545 26.01 -4.50 -16.24
CA VAL A 545 25.40 -4.80 -14.93
C VAL A 545 25.18 -6.31 -14.76
N ARG A 546 24.54 -6.97 -15.73
CA ARG A 546 24.25 -8.42 -15.67
C ARG A 546 25.53 -9.25 -15.66
N SER A 547 26.51 -8.88 -16.48
CA SER A 547 27.83 -9.54 -16.48
C SER A 547 28.53 -9.37 -15.12
N TYR A 548 28.46 -8.17 -14.54
CA TYR A 548 29.02 -7.92 -13.21
C TYR A 548 28.33 -8.75 -12.13
N ARG A 549 26.98 -8.82 -12.15
CA ARG A 549 26.20 -9.65 -11.21
C ARG A 549 26.61 -11.12 -11.26
N VAL A 550 26.84 -11.69 -12.46
CA VAL A 550 27.37 -13.05 -12.61
C VAL A 550 28.78 -13.17 -12.03
N LEU A 551 29.69 -12.27 -12.40
CA LEU A 551 31.10 -12.34 -11.99
C LEU A 551 31.30 -12.16 -10.48
N GLN A 552 30.40 -11.45 -9.81
CA GLN A 552 30.40 -11.28 -8.34
C GLN A 552 29.60 -12.35 -7.59
N GLY A 553 28.97 -13.30 -8.31
CA GLY A 553 28.12 -14.32 -7.69
C GLY A 553 26.80 -13.79 -7.12
N ILE A 554 26.36 -12.61 -7.56
CA ILE A 554 25.05 -12.03 -7.22
C ILE A 554 23.93 -12.75 -7.98
N ASP A 555 24.13 -12.99 -9.28
CA ASP A 555 23.21 -13.82 -10.08
C ASP A 555 23.53 -15.31 -9.86
N VAL A 556 22.93 -15.87 -8.81
CA VAL A 556 23.12 -17.27 -8.41
C VAL A 556 22.74 -18.19 -9.56
N ASP A 557 23.63 -19.13 -9.90
CA ASP A 557 23.52 -20.04 -11.06
C ASP A 557 23.38 -19.33 -12.42
N SER A 558 23.66 -18.02 -12.49
CA SER A 558 23.52 -17.20 -13.69
C SER A 558 22.10 -17.24 -14.28
N GLN A 559 21.06 -17.37 -13.45
CA GLN A 559 19.69 -17.57 -13.91
C GLN A 559 19.16 -16.39 -14.72
N GLU A 560 19.35 -15.15 -14.24
CA GLU A 560 18.94 -13.95 -14.99
C GLU A 560 19.70 -13.88 -16.31
N TYR A 561 21.02 -14.05 -16.25
CA TYR A 561 21.88 -13.98 -17.41
C TYR A 561 21.49 -15.01 -18.48
N ILE A 562 21.33 -16.27 -18.11
CA ILE A 562 20.90 -17.33 -19.03
C ILE A 562 19.53 -17.02 -19.62
N ARG A 563 18.56 -16.59 -18.80
CA ARG A 563 17.21 -16.24 -19.27
C ARG A 563 17.24 -15.16 -20.36
N ILE A 564 18.08 -14.13 -20.19
CA ILE A 564 18.18 -13.00 -21.13
C ILE A 564 18.99 -13.37 -22.39
N TYR A 565 20.12 -14.08 -22.25
CA TYR A 565 21.06 -14.28 -23.36
C TYR A 565 20.98 -15.65 -24.05
N ALA A 566 20.32 -16.66 -23.48
CA ALA A 566 20.26 -18.01 -24.08
C ALA A 566 19.54 -18.04 -25.45
N GLN A 567 18.61 -17.11 -25.69
CA GLN A 567 17.86 -17.02 -26.94
C GLN A 567 18.47 -16.02 -27.94
N GLN A 568 19.49 -15.25 -27.55
CA GLN A 568 20.21 -14.37 -28.46
C GLN A 568 21.16 -15.19 -29.34
N LYS A 569 20.62 -15.83 -30.38
CA LYS A 569 21.46 -16.25 -31.51
C LYS A 569 22.14 -15.00 -32.06
N ARG A 570 23.46 -14.95 -31.93
CA ARG A 570 24.33 -13.89 -32.47
C ARG A 570 24.23 -13.85 -33.99
N GLU A 571 23.33 -13.04 -34.52
CA GLU A 571 23.53 -12.40 -35.82
C GLU A 571 23.90 -10.94 -35.56
N GLY A 572 25.07 -10.53 -36.06
CA GLY A 572 25.54 -9.16 -35.99
C GLY A 572 24.65 -8.25 -36.83
N GLY A 573 23.61 -7.71 -36.21
CA GLY A 573 22.71 -6.71 -36.77
C GLY A 573 22.26 -5.79 -35.64
N LYS A 574 22.23 -4.48 -35.92
CA LYS A 574 21.81 -3.43 -34.98
C LYS A 574 20.52 -3.86 -34.25
N PRO A 575 20.37 -3.60 -32.93
CA PRO A 575 19.08 -3.78 -32.30
C PRO A 575 18.12 -2.77 -32.93
N HIS A 576 17.21 -3.27 -33.75
CA HIS A 576 16.00 -2.56 -34.10
C HIS A 576 15.12 -2.64 -32.87
N ILE A 577 15.10 -1.59 -32.06
CA ILE A 577 13.95 -1.35 -31.18
C ILE A 577 12.88 -0.86 -32.15
N GLU A 578 12.04 -1.77 -32.62
CA GLU A 578 10.74 -1.35 -33.14
C GLU A 578 10.05 -0.60 -32.01
N SER A 579 9.54 0.60 -32.29
CA SER A 579 8.61 1.27 -31.41
C SER A 579 7.50 0.26 -31.13
N VAL A 580 7.43 -0.22 -29.88
CA VAL A 580 6.38 -1.14 -29.45
C VAL A 580 5.07 -0.37 -29.60
N HIS A 581 4.36 -0.60 -30.71
CA HIS A 581 2.98 -0.17 -30.82
C HIS A 581 2.20 -1.05 -29.86
N ILE A 582 1.93 -0.51 -28.68
CA ILE A 582 1.11 -1.15 -27.65
C ILE A 582 -0.28 -1.36 -28.27
N ASN A 583 -0.79 -2.59 -28.22
CA ASN A 583 -2.17 -2.88 -28.61
C ASN A 583 -3.13 -2.59 -27.46
N ILE A 584 -4.44 -2.56 -27.73
CA ILE A 584 -5.44 -2.18 -26.72
C ILE A 584 -5.44 -3.15 -25.53
N GLU A 585 -5.14 -4.42 -25.76
CA GLU A 585 -5.07 -5.44 -24.69
C GLU A 585 -3.90 -5.15 -23.75
N GLU A 586 -2.75 -4.78 -24.31
CA GLU A 586 -1.56 -4.44 -23.55
C GLU A 586 -1.70 -3.09 -22.83
N SER A 587 -2.37 -2.09 -23.43
CA SER A 587 -2.67 -0.83 -22.75
C SER A 587 -3.61 -1.05 -21.55
N ILE A 588 -4.59 -1.95 -21.67
CA ILE A 588 -5.48 -2.36 -20.56
C ILE A 588 -4.71 -3.09 -19.48
N MET A 589 -3.91 -4.11 -19.83
CA MET A 589 -3.12 -4.87 -18.85
C MET A 589 -2.15 -3.98 -18.05
N ARG A 590 -1.73 -2.86 -18.64
CA ARG A 590 -0.83 -1.87 -18.05
C ARG A 590 -1.56 -0.75 -17.30
N GLY A 591 -2.90 -0.67 -17.39
CA GLY A 591 -3.69 0.38 -16.76
C GLY A 591 -3.59 1.76 -17.43
N LEU A 592 -3.19 1.84 -18.70
CA LEU A 592 -2.98 3.10 -19.43
C LEU A 592 -4.31 3.66 -19.95
N LYS A 593 -4.90 4.63 -19.24
CA LYS A 593 -6.28 5.11 -19.47
C LYS A 593 -6.48 5.80 -20.83
N GLU A 594 -5.70 6.84 -21.13
CA GLU A 594 -5.90 7.64 -22.34
C GLU A 594 -5.35 6.93 -23.58
N GLU A 595 -4.25 6.18 -23.44
CA GLU A 595 -3.75 5.31 -24.52
C GLU A 595 -4.82 4.28 -24.92
N THR A 596 -5.48 3.66 -23.94
CA THR A 596 -6.60 2.73 -24.18
C THR A 596 -7.77 3.43 -24.88
N ARG A 597 -8.08 4.68 -24.50
CA ARG A 597 -9.10 5.50 -25.17
C ARG A 597 -8.74 5.73 -26.64
N GLN A 598 -7.51 6.16 -26.92
CA GLN A 598 -7.04 6.46 -28.29
C GLN A 598 -7.00 5.21 -29.18
N LEU A 599 -6.48 4.09 -28.65
CA LEU A 599 -6.47 2.80 -29.36
C LEU A 599 -7.89 2.30 -29.63
N CYS A 600 -8.82 2.51 -28.69
CA CYS A 600 -10.23 2.20 -28.89
C CYS A 600 -10.86 3.07 -29.99
N THR A 601 -10.62 4.38 -30.00
CA THR A 601 -11.09 5.27 -31.07
C THR A 601 -10.58 4.82 -32.44
N LYS A 602 -9.31 4.38 -32.52
CA LYS A 602 -8.74 3.85 -33.75
C LYS A 602 -9.43 2.55 -34.18
N LEU A 603 -9.64 1.60 -33.26
CA LEU A 603 -10.33 0.34 -33.55
C LEU A 603 -11.79 0.54 -33.96
N LEU A 604 -12.48 1.55 -33.43
CA LEU A 604 -13.85 1.91 -33.82
C LEU A 604 -13.97 2.36 -35.28
N SER A 605 -12.86 2.74 -35.93
CA SER A 605 -12.85 3.02 -37.37
C SER A 605 -12.79 1.77 -38.25
N GLU A 606 -12.43 0.62 -37.67
CA GLU A 606 -12.18 -0.65 -38.39
C GLU A 606 -13.11 -1.80 -37.97
N LYS A 607 -13.66 -1.77 -36.74
CA LYS A 607 -14.48 -2.85 -36.16
C LYS A 607 -15.77 -2.32 -35.53
N GLU A 608 -16.78 -3.17 -35.49
CA GLU A 608 -18.04 -2.86 -34.79
C GLU A 608 -17.82 -2.77 -33.26
N PRO A 609 -18.50 -1.84 -32.56
CA PRO A 609 -18.48 -1.70 -31.10
C PRO A 609 -18.47 -3.01 -30.30
N LEU A 610 -19.40 -3.91 -30.62
CA LEU A 610 -19.55 -5.21 -29.94
C LEU A 610 -18.39 -6.17 -30.21
N GLN A 611 -17.74 -6.08 -31.37
CA GLN A 611 -16.56 -6.89 -31.67
C GLN A 611 -15.36 -6.43 -30.84
N ILE A 612 -15.19 -5.11 -30.66
CA ILE A 612 -14.11 -4.58 -29.82
C ILE A 612 -14.26 -5.06 -28.36
N VAL A 613 -15.48 -5.02 -27.83
CA VAL A 613 -15.77 -5.52 -26.48
C VAL A 613 -15.43 -7.01 -26.34
N ASN A 614 -15.92 -7.85 -27.26
CA ASN A 614 -15.80 -9.31 -27.13
C ASN A 614 -14.42 -9.86 -27.51
N GLU A 615 -13.72 -9.25 -28.48
CA GLU A 615 -12.43 -9.76 -28.99
C GLU A 615 -11.23 -9.13 -28.27
N HIS A 616 -11.36 -7.93 -27.70
CA HIS A 616 -10.25 -7.20 -27.10
C HIS A 616 -10.44 -6.92 -25.61
N LEU A 617 -11.51 -6.21 -25.24
CA LEU A 617 -11.68 -5.74 -23.85
C LEU A 617 -11.88 -6.89 -22.85
N ILE A 618 -12.82 -7.81 -23.13
CA ILE A 618 -13.12 -8.95 -22.24
C ILE A 618 -11.91 -9.89 -22.11
N PRO A 619 -11.25 -10.34 -23.19
CA PRO A 619 -10.07 -11.18 -23.06
C PRO A 619 -8.92 -10.53 -22.28
N ALA A 620 -8.72 -9.21 -22.42
CA ALA A 620 -7.74 -8.48 -21.63
C ALA A 620 -8.09 -8.48 -20.13
N LEU A 621 -9.36 -8.22 -19.79
CA LEU A 621 -9.84 -8.29 -18.40
C LEU A 621 -9.78 -9.71 -17.82
N ASP A 622 -10.12 -10.73 -18.60
CA ASP A 622 -9.99 -12.14 -18.20
C ASP A 622 -8.52 -12.50 -17.89
N ALA A 623 -7.57 -12.01 -18.70
CA ALA A 623 -6.15 -12.19 -18.47
C ALA A 623 -5.69 -11.49 -17.18
N VAL A 624 -6.12 -10.25 -16.95
CA VAL A 624 -5.82 -9.49 -15.72
C VAL A 624 -6.42 -10.22 -14.50
N GLY A 625 -7.68 -10.66 -14.57
CA GLY A 625 -8.34 -11.42 -13.52
C GLY A 625 -7.61 -12.74 -13.21
N ALA A 626 -7.15 -13.46 -14.24
CA ALA A 626 -6.35 -14.67 -14.05
C ALA A 626 -4.99 -14.39 -13.38
N ARG A 627 -4.34 -13.26 -13.69
CA ARG A 627 -3.10 -12.84 -13.02
C ARG A 627 -3.35 -12.45 -11.56
N TYR A 628 -4.48 -11.83 -11.26
CA TYR A 628 -4.89 -11.50 -9.89
C TYR A 628 -5.14 -12.76 -9.05
N GLU A 629 -5.87 -13.76 -9.59
CA GLU A 629 -6.06 -15.05 -8.92
C GLU A 629 -4.75 -15.81 -8.67
N LYS A 630 -3.83 -15.74 -9.64
CA LYS A 630 -2.48 -16.29 -9.50
C LYS A 630 -1.58 -15.47 -8.58
N LYS A 631 -2.07 -14.33 -8.07
CA LYS A 631 -1.34 -13.39 -7.21
C LYS A 631 -0.08 -12.83 -7.87
N GLU A 632 -0.08 -12.74 -9.20
CA GLU A 632 0.96 -12.08 -9.99
C GLU A 632 0.79 -10.56 -10.00
N ILE A 633 -0.45 -10.09 -9.79
CA ILE A 633 -0.82 -8.68 -9.62
C ILE A 633 -1.75 -8.55 -8.41
N TYR A 634 -1.88 -7.36 -7.85
CA TYR A 634 -2.70 -7.07 -6.68
C TYR A 634 -3.88 -6.13 -7.02
N LEU A 635 -4.73 -5.87 -6.03
CA LEU A 635 -5.96 -5.10 -6.21
C LEU A 635 -5.75 -3.73 -6.90
N PRO A 636 -4.71 -2.92 -6.56
CA PRO A 636 -4.38 -1.71 -7.32
C PRO A 636 -4.28 -1.91 -8.83
N GLN A 637 -3.49 -2.90 -9.28
CA GLN A 637 -3.29 -3.15 -10.69
C GLN A 637 -4.58 -3.65 -11.38
N LEU A 638 -5.38 -4.46 -10.66
CA LEU A 638 -6.69 -4.90 -11.16
C LEU A 638 -7.63 -3.70 -11.38
N ILE A 639 -7.69 -2.77 -10.42
CA ILE A 639 -8.51 -1.54 -10.53
C ILE A 639 -8.00 -0.65 -11.65
N ASN A 640 -6.69 -0.48 -11.82
CA ASN A 640 -6.15 0.39 -12.87
C ASN A 640 -6.40 -0.17 -14.27
N ALA A 641 -6.26 -1.49 -14.46
CA ALA A 641 -6.64 -2.17 -15.72
C ALA A 641 -8.15 -2.04 -16.00
N ALA A 642 -8.97 -2.23 -14.96
CA ALA A 642 -10.40 -2.00 -14.99
C ALA A 642 -10.76 -0.58 -15.47
N THR A 643 -10.18 0.46 -14.84
CA THR A 643 -10.41 1.86 -15.21
C THR A 643 -9.95 2.17 -16.62
N ALA A 644 -8.81 1.63 -17.06
CA ALA A 644 -8.36 1.77 -18.45
C ALA A 644 -9.38 1.17 -19.42
N SER A 645 -9.91 -0.02 -19.13
CA SER A 645 -10.99 -0.62 -19.92
C SER A 645 -12.28 0.22 -19.90
N GLN A 646 -12.63 0.86 -18.78
CA GLN A 646 -13.77 1.78 -18.71
C GLN A 646 -13.63 2.96 -19.68
N CYS A 647 -12.43 3.53 -19.80
CA CYS A 647 -12.16 4.60 -20.78
C CYS A 647 -12.45 4.15 -22.23
N ALA A 648 -12.13 2.89 -22.58
CA ALA A 648 -12.55 2.31 -23.86
C ALA A 648 -14.07 2.14 -23.96
N PHE A 649 -14.73 1.59 -22.93
CA PHE A 649 -16.19 1.43 -22.94
C PHE A 649 -16.95 2.76 -23.08
N GLU A 650 -16.48 3.82 -22.41
CA GLU A 650 -17.03 5.16 -22.56
C GLU A 650 -16.95 5.66 -24.01
N GLU A 651 -15.81 5.42 -24.66
CA GLU A 651 -15.60 5.82 -26.04
C GLU A 651 -16.47 5.02 -27.01
N ILE A 652 -16.62 3.72 -26.76
CA ILE A 652 -17.57 2.85 -27.48
C ILE A 652 -19.00 3.37 -27.29
N ARG A 653 -19.41 3.68 -26.05
CA ARG A 653 -20.75 4.24 -25.77
C ARG A 653 -20.98 5.56 -26.49
N ARG A 654 -19.99 6.47 -26.51
CA ARG A 654 -20.07 7.73 -27.25
C ARG A 654 -20.26 7.49 -28.75
N SER A 655 -19.51 6.56 -29.34
CA SER A 655 -19.65 6.18 -30.75
C SER A 655 -21.03 5.60 -31.07
N VAL A 656 -21.57 4.75 -30.18
CA VAL A 656 -22.88 4.11 -30.32
C VAL A 656 -24.03 5.11 -30.19
N GLN A 657 -23.92 6.04 -29.22
CA GLN A 657 -24.90 7.13 -29.03
C GLN A 657 -24.89 8.12 -30.21
N ALA A 658 -23.71 8.43 -30.76
CA ALA A 658 -23.59 9.23 -31.98
C ALA A 658 -24.19 8.52 -33.20
N GLY A 659 -24.22 7.19 -33.21
CA GLY A 659 -24.83 6.35 -34.24
C GLY A 659 -26.33 6.06 -34.06
N GLY A 660 -26.97 6.52 -32.98
CA GLY A 660 -28.41 6.31 -32.72
C GLY A 660 -28.81 4.89 -32.31
N LEU A 661 -27.88 4.08 -31.82
CA LEU A 661 -28.10 2.71 -31.35
C LEU A 661 -28.42 2.68 -29.84
N GLU A 662 -29.28 1.75 -29.40
CA GLU A 662 -29.58 1.50 -27.98
C GLU A 662 -28.33 1.05 -27.20
N SER A 663 -28.31 1.31 -25.88
CA SER A 663 -27.14 1.05 -25.03
C SER A 663 -26.68 -0.41 -25.11
N ILE A 664 -25.41 -0.62 -25.40
CA ILE A 664 -24.77 -1.94 -25.34
C ILE A 664 -24.62 -2.33 -23.86
N SER A 665 -25.51 -3.20 -23.37
CA SER A 665 -25.40 -3.86 -22.07
C SER A 665 -25.62 -5.36 -22.26
N LYS A 666 -24.75 -6.20 -21.68
CA LYS A 666 -24.90 -7.66 -21.67
C LYS A 666 -26.01 -8.15 -20.74
N GLY A 667 -26.56 -7.26 -19.92
CA GLY A 667 -27.64 -7.56 -19.00
C GLY A 667 -27.61 -6.65 -17.78
N LYS A 668 -28.72 -6.64 -17.04
CA LYS A 668 -28.86 -5.87 -15.80
C LYS A 668 -28.52 -6.76 -14.61
N ILE A 669 -27.76 -6.23 -13.66
CA ILE A 669 -27.37 -6.90 -12.41
C ILE A 669 -27.68 -5.97 -11.24
N ILE A 670 -28.25 -6.46 -10.15
CA ILE A 670 -28.31 -5.73 -8.88
C ILE A 670 -27.14 -6.16 -8.01
N LEU A 671 -26.49 -5.20 -7.36
CA LEU A 671 -25.54 -5.47 -6.28
C LEU A 671 -25.97 -4.74 -5.02
N ALA A 672 -26.01 -5.46 -3.89
CA ALA A 672 -26.37 -4.89 -2.60
C ALA A 672 -25.55 -5.53 -1.48
N THR A 673 -25.10 -4.72 -0.53
CA THR A 673 -24.68 -5.23 0.77
C THR A 673 -25.94 -5.34 1.63
N VAL A 674 -26.16 -6.51 2.22
CA VAL A 674 -27.43 -6.85 2.89
C VAL A 674 -27.69 -5.95 4.11
N LYS A 675 -28.96 -5.89 4.54
CA LYS A 675 -29.37 -5.10 5.71
C LYS A 675 -28.47 -5.38 6.92
N GLY A 676 -28.09 -4.31 7.59
CA GLY A 676 -27.20 -4.30 8.75
C GLY A 676 -25.72 -4.45 8.42
N ASP A 677 -25.33 -4.62 7.16
CA ASP A 677 -23.93 -4.66 6.77
C ASP A 677 -23.53 -3.36 6.05
N VAL A 678 -22.58 -2.64 6.67
CA VAL A 678 -22.09 -1.34 6.20
C VAL A 678 -20.77 -1.46 5.43
N HIS A 679 -20.29 -2.69 5.19
CA HIS A 679 -19.06 -2.94 4.47
C HIS A 679 -19.37 -3.18 2.99
N ASP A 680 -18.90 -2.27 2.13
CA ASP A 680 -19.19 -2.30 0.70
C ASP A 680 -17.96 -2.37 -0.20
N ILE A 681 -16.76 -2.53 0.38
CA ILE A 681 -15.51 -2.62 -0.40
C ILE A 681 -15.59 -3.79 -1.40
N GLY A 682 -15.93 -4.99 -0.93
CA GLY A 682 -16.05 -6.18 -1.80
C GLY A 682 -17.12 -5.99 -2.89
N LYS A 683 -18.30 -5.48 -2.53
CA LYS A 683 -19.38 -5.16 -3.47
C LYS A 683 -18.94 -4.12 -4.52
N ASN A 684 -18.24 -3.07 -4.11
CA ASN A 684 -17.76 -2.02 -5.02
C ASN A 684 -16.72 -2.57 -6.00
N ILE A 685 -15.86 -3.51 -5.57
CA ILE A 685 -14.93 -4.20 -6.47
C ILE A 685 -15.71 -5.06 -7.46
N VAL A 686 -16.67 -5.87 -6.99
CA VAL A 686 -17.54 -6.68 -7.88
C VAL A 686 -18.29 -5.79 -8.86
N LYS A 687 -18.81 -4.64 -8.42
CA LYS A 687 -19.45 -3.64 -9.29
C LYS A 687 -18.50 -3.20 -10.39
N VAL A 688 -17.30 -2.73 -10.01
CA VAL A 688 -16.30 -2.27 -10.97
C VAL A 688 -16.00 -3.38 -11.96
N VAL A 689 -15.73 -4.61 -11.50
CA VAL A 689 -15.48 -5.76 -12.36
C VAL A 689 -16.66 -6.02 -13.31
N LEU A 690 -17.89 -6.14 -12.82
CA LEU A 690 -19.06 -6.42 -13.66
C LEU A 690 -19.35 -5.30 -14.67
N GLU A 691 -19.22 -4.04 -14.27
CA GLU A 691 -19.33 -2.90 -15.19
C GLU A 691 -18.28 -2.98 -16.31
N ASN A 692 -17.07 -3.44 -15.99
CA ASN A 692 -16.00 -3.65 -16.99
C ASN A 692 -16.27 -4.84 -17.91
N TYR A 693 -17.02 -5.84 -17.48
CA TYR A 693 -17.45 -6.93 -18.37
C TYR A 693 -18.64 -6.54 -19.26
N GLY A 694 -19.11 -5.28 -19.17
CA GLY A 694 -20.16 -4.72 -20.02
C GLY A 694 -21.57 -4.92 -19.47
N TYR A 695 -21.72 -5.22 -18.18
CA TYR A 695 -23.02 -5.31 -17.51
C TYR A 695 -23.49 -3.95 -16.99
N GLN A 696 -24.81 -3.75 -16.94
CA GLN A 696 -25.41 -2.60 -16.26
C GLN A 696 -25.66 -2.96 -14.80
N VAL A 697 -24.90 -2.37 -13.88
CA VAL A 697 -25.00 -2.65 -12.45
C VAL A 697 -25.87 -1.61 -11.74
N PHE A 698 -26.95 -2.07 -11.12
CA PHE A 698 -27.78 -1.33 -10.17
C PHE A 698 -27.21 -1.53 -8.77
N ASP A 699 -26.31 -0.64 -8.40
CA ASP A 699 -25.71 -0.63 -7.08
C ASP A 699 -26.68 0.01 -6.07
N LEU A 700 -27.26 -0.81 -5.20
CA LEU A 700 -28.18 -0.36 -4.15
C LEU A 700 -27.44 0.15 -2.90
N GLY A 701 -26.11 0.06 -2.89
CA GLY A 701 -25.27 0.50 -1.78
C GLY A 701 -25.20 -0.53 -0.66
N LYS A 702 -25.14 -0.02 0.57
CA LYS A 702 -24.96 -0.79 1.80
C LYS A 702 -26.08 -0.58 2.78
N ASP A 703 -26.20 -1.52 3.73
CA ASP A 703 -27.32 -1.59 4.66
C ASP A 703 -28.66 -1.53 3.92
N VAL A 704 -28.79 -2.35 2.87
CA VAL A 704 -29.93 -2.28 1.95
C VAL A 704 -31.10 -3.08 2.52
N PRO A 705 -32.30 -2.48 2.73
CA PRO A 705 -33.48 -3.20 3.15
C PRO A 705 -33.92 -4.26 2.14
N VAL A 706 -34.48 -5.37 2.64
CA VAL A 706 -34.98 -6.50 1.84
C VAL A 706 -35.96 -6.02 0.76
N GLU A 707 -36.88 -5.13 1.15
CA GLU A 707 -37.93 -4.62 0.28
C GLU A 707 -37.35 -3.84 -0.90
N THR A 708 -36.29 -3.06 -0.67
CA THR A 708 -35.61 -2.27 -1.71
C THR A 708 -34.97 -3.16 -2.77
N VAL A 709 -34.39 -4.29 -2.37
CA VAL A 709 -33.81 -5.27 -3.31
C VAL A 709 -34.90 -5.87 -4.19
N VAL A 710 -35.99 -6.36 -3.57
CA VAL A 710 -37.11 -7.00 -4.27
C VAL A 710 -37.82 -6.03 -5.21
N GLU A 711 -38.15 -4.81 -4.73
CA GLU A 711 -38.82 -3.78 -5.52
C GLU A 711 -37.97 -3.38 -6.73
N THR A 712 -36.66 -3.21 -6.56
CA THR A 712 -35.77 -2.86 -7.66
C THR A 712 -35.66 -4.01 -8.67
N ALA A 713 -35.53 -5.25 -8.20
CA ALA A 713 -35.44 -6.43 -9.07
C ALA A 713 -36.66 -6.54 -10.01
N ILE A 714 -37.86 -6.36 -9.46
CA ILE A 714 -39.12 -6.38 -10.22
C ILE A 714 -39.22 -5.17 -11.14
N LYS A 715 -38.99 -3.95 -10.63
CA LYS A 715 -39.16 -2.71 -11.39
C LYS A 715 -38.24 -2.66 -12.60
N GLU A 716 -36.97 -3.05 -12.42
CA GLU A 716 -35.95 -2.97 -13.45
C GLU A 716 -35.83 -4.26 -14.29
N GLN A 717 -36.59 -5.30 -13.93
CA GLN A 717 -36.61 -6.63 -14.59
C GLN A 717 -35.22 -7.28 -14.61
N VAL A 718 -34.54 -7.27 -13.46
CA VAL A 718 -33.15 -7.72 -13.30
C VAL A 718 -33.10 -9.24 -13.12
N ARG A 719 -32.26 -9.93 -13.90
CA ARG A 719 -32.18 -11.41 -13.88
C ARG A 719 -31.07 -11.99 -13.02
N LEU A 720 -30.10 -11.19 -12.59
CA LEU A 720 -29.03 -11.61 -11.69
C LEU A 720 -28.91 -10.62 -10.53
N ILE A 721 -28.91 -11.13 -9.30
CA ILE A 721 -28.81 -10.35 -8.08
C ILE A 721 -27.62 -10.85 -7.27
N GLY A 722 -26.69 -9.96 -6.97
CA GLY A 722 -25.53 -10.22 -6.11
C GLY A 722 -25.72 -9.61 -4.72
N LEU A 723 -25.62 -10.46 -3.69
CA LEU A 723 -25.70 -10.04 -2.30
C LEU A 723 -24.36 -10.23 -1.60
N SER A 724 -23.92 -9.22 -0.85
CA SER A 724 -22.67 -9.25 -0.09
C SER A 724 -22.90 -9.15 1.42
N ALA A 725 -22.13 -9.91 2.20
CA ALA A 725 -22.01 -9.78 3.65
C ALA A 725 -20.55 -9.99 4.11
N LEU A 726 -20.03 -9.07 4.91
CA LEU A 726 -18.72 -9.15 5.55
C LEU A 726 -18.82 -9.50 7.04
N MET A 727 -19.94 -9.20 7.69
CA MET A 727 -20.17 -9.53 9.09
C MET A 727 -20.98 -10.82 9.23
N THR A 728 -20.57 -11.72 10.11
CA THR A 728 -21.35 -12.94 10.39
C THR A 728 -22.75 -12.63 10.93
N THR A 729 -22.93 -11.48 11.60
CA THR A 729 -24.23 -11.03 12.11
C THR A 729 -25.24 -10.67 11.04
N THR A 730 -24.81 -10.47 9.80
CA THR A 730 -25.67 -10.01 8.68
C THR A 730 -26.03 -11.16 7.74
N LEU A 731 -25.50 -12.37 7.98
CA LEU A 731 -25.84 -13.59 7.24
C LEU A 731 -27.34 -13.93 7.29
N LYS A 732 -28.01 -13.66 8.40
CA LYS A 732 -29.46 -13.87 8.52
C LYS A 732 -30.25 -12.91 7.62
N SER A 733 -29.82 -11.66 7.52
CA SER A 733 -30.46 -10.69 6.61
C SER A 733 -30.25 -11.05 5.14
N MET A 734 -29.13 -11.72 4.82
CA MET A 734 -28.93 -12.32 3.50
C MET A 734 -29.96 -13.43 3.21
N GLU A 735 -30.17 -14.35 4.16
CA GLU A 735 -31.19 -15.40 4.05
C GLU A 735 -32.61 -14.81 3.87
N GLU A 736 -32.99 -13.82 4.69
CA GLU A 736 -34.27 -13.12 4.60
C GLU A 736 -34.48 -12.45 3.23
N THR A 737 -33.42 -11.86 2.66
CA THR A 737 -33.46 -11.24 1.33
C THR A 737 -33.70 -12.27 0.22
N ILE A 738 -33.00 -13.41 0.28
CA ILE A 738 -33.14 -14.49 -0.71
C ILE A 738 -34.54 -15.10 -0.65
N GLN A 739 -35.04 -15.35 0.56
CA GLN A 739 -36.38 -15.87 0.75
C GLN A 739 -37.43 -14.92 0.15
N ALA A 740 -37.32 -13.60 0.40
CA ALA A 740 -38.24 -12.62 -0.15
C ALA A 740 -38.19 -12.53 -1.69
N LEU A 741 -37.01 -12.67 -2.30
CA LEU A 741 -36.85 -12.70 -3.75
C LEU A 741 -37.52 -13.93 -4.38
N HIS A 742 -37.44 -15.10 -3.74
CA HIS A 742 -38.16 -16.28 -4.18
C HIS A 742 -39.68 -16.15 -4.00
N GLU A 743 -40.13 -15.61 -2.86
CA GLU A 743 -41.55 -15.40 -2.57
C GLU A 743 -42.20 -14.36 -3.50
N SER A 744 -41.43 -13.41 -4.03
CA SER A 744 -41.94 -12.42 -4.98
C SER A 744 -42.28 -13.00 -6.36
N GLY A 745 -41.82 -14.22 -6.67
CA GLY A 745 -42.05 -14.89 -7.95
C GLY A 745 -41.34 -14.25 -9.14
N HIS A 746 -40.37 -13.36 -8.89
CA HIS A 746 -39.57 -12.72 -9.95
C HIS A 746 -38.50 -13.68 -10.46
N GLU A 747 -38.46 -13.94 -11.77
CA GLU A 747 -37.52 -14.89 -12.36
C GLU A 747 -36.11 -14.29 -12.38
N CYS A 748 -35.30 -14.66 -11.40
CA CYS A 748 -33.91 -14.23 -11.26
C CYS A 748 -33.02 -15.33 -10.68
N LYS A 749 -31.72 -15.16 -10.85
CA LYS A 749 -30.65 -15.94 -10.21
C LYS A 749 -29.99 -15.11 -9.12
N ILE A 750 -29.60 -15.76 -8.03
CA ILE A 750 -29.01 -15.11 -6.87
C ILE A 750 -27.60 -15.64 -6.64
N MET A 751 -26.61 -14.74 -6.70
CA MET A 751 -25.24 -15.02 -6.29
C MET A 751 -24.94 -14.35 -4.93
N VAL A 752 -24.22 -15.04 -4.07
CA VAL A 752 -23.82 -14.52 -2.75
C VAL A 752 -22.31 -14.56 -2.57
N GLY A 753 -21.77 -13.61 -1.82
CA GLY A 753 -20.34 -13.56 -1.49
C GLY A 753 -20.00 -12.68 -0.30
N GLY A 754 -18.73 -12.65 0.08
CA GLY A 754 -18.19 -11.87 1.19
C GLY A 754 -17.45 -12.73 2.21
N ALA A 755 -16.65 -12.08 3.07
CA ALA A 755 -15.58 -12.73 3.85
C ALA A 755 -16.06 -13.85 4.79
N VAL A 756 -17.31 -13.77 5.23
CA VAL A 756 -17.94 -14.71 6.17
C VAL A 756 -18.87 -15.72 5.47
N VAL A 757 -19.05 -15.60 4.15
CA VAL A 757 -19.95 -16.45 3.36
C VAL A 757 -19.16 -17.65 2.83
N SER A 758 -19.72 -18.86 2.97
CA SER A 758 -19.15 -20.09 2.44
C SER A 758 -20.07 -20.74 1.40
N ALA A 759 -19.50 -21.61 0.55
CA ALA A 759 -20.25 -22.36 -0.45
C ALA A 759 -21.36 -23.24 0.17
N ASP A 760 -21.12 -23.78 1.38
CA ASP A 760 -22.12 -24.60 2.08
C ASP A 760 -23.25 -23.74 2.64
N TYR A 761 -22.93 -22.56 3.18
CA TYR A 761 -23.94 -21.61 3.65
C TYR A 761 -24.82 -21.11 2.50
N ALA A 762 -24.21 -20.75 1.36
CA ALA A 762 -24.92 -20.32 0.16
C ALA A 762 -25.98 -21.34 -0.30
N LYS A 763 -25.65 -22.64 -0.27
CA LYS A 763 -26.59 -23.72 -0.60
C LYS A 763 -27.74 -23.82 0.40
N GLN A 764 -27.45 -23.64 1.69
CA GLN A 764 -28.46 -23.74 2.75
C GLN A 764 -29.51 -22.66 2.65
N ILE A 765 -29.10 -21.42 2.35
CA ILE A 765 -30.02 -20.29 2.17
C ILE A 765 -30.65 -20.25 0.77
N HIS A 766 -30.47 -21.31 -0.03
CA HIS A 766 -30.99 -21.45 -1.38
C HIS A 766 -30.50 -20.40 -2.39
N ALA A 767 -29.28 -19.86 -2.24
CA ALA A 767 -28.65 -19.10 -3.31
C ALA A 767 -28.32 -20.02 -4.49
N ASP A 768 -28.41 -19.51 -5.73
CA ASP A 768 -28.04 -20.27 -6.93
C ASP A 768 -26.51 -20.42 -7.06
N TYR A 769 -25.77 -19.38 -6.67
CA TYR A 769 -24.32 -19.34 -6.81
C TYR A 769 -23.62 -18.79 -5.57
N TYR A 770 -22.42 -19.31 -5.29
CA TYR A 770 -21.46 -18.72 -4.38
C TYR A 770 -20.30 -18.16 -5.19
N ALA A 771 -19.98 -16.88 -4.98
CA ALA A 771 -18.81 -16.25 -5.58
C ALA A 771 -17.77 -15.97 -4.49
N ARG A 772 -16.63 -16.64 -4.57
CA ARG A 772 -15.53 -16.46 -3.61
C ARG A 772 -14.81 -15.13 -3.80
N ASP A 773 -14.81 -14.60 -5.02
CA ASP A 773 -14.08 -13.41 -5.42
C ASP A 773 -14.81 -12.66 -6.55
N ALA A 774 -14.27 -11.49 -6.93
CA ALA A 774 -14.88 -10.62 -7.93
C ALA A 774 -14.84 -11.21 -9.35
N LYS A 775 -13.90 -12.10 -9.66
CA LYS A 775 -13.82 -12.74 -10.97
C LYS A 775 -14.87 -13.83 -11.10
N GLU A 776 -15.03 -14.68 -10.10
CA GLU A 776 -16.07 -15.71 -10.10
C GLU A 776 -17.47 -15.08 -10.23
N SER A 777 -17.67 -13.89 -9.66
CA SER A 777 -18.89 -13.10 -9.87
C SER A 777 -19.12 -12.75 -11.35
N ALA A 778 -18.06 -12.43 -12.10
CA ALA A 778 -18.13 -12.16 -13.54
C ALA A 778 -18.36 -13.43 -14.38
N ASP A 779 -17.75 -14.55 -13.98
CA ASP A 779 -17.97 -15.86 -14.62
C ASP A 779 -19.43 -16.30 -14.46
N ILE A 780 -20.02 -16.12 -13.26
CA ILE A 780 -21.45 -16.36 -12.99
C ILE A 780 -22.32 -15.44 -13.86
N ALA A 781 -21.99 -14.15 -13.93
CA ALA A 781 -22.74 -13.21 -14.75
C ALA A 781 -22.74 -13.60 -16.24
N LYS A 782 -21.61 -14.10 -16.74
CA LYS A 782 -21.48 -14.64 -18.10
C LYS A 782 -22.32 -15.89 -18.31
N GLU A 783 -22.33 -16.81 -17.35
CA GLU A 783 -23.17 -18.02 -17.41
C GLU A 783 -24.67 -17.68 -17.47
N VAL A 784 -25.11 -16.71 -16.64
CA VAL A 784 -26.53 -16.38 -16.47
C VAL A 784 -27.06 -15.45 -17.57
N LEU A 785 -26.27 -14.48 -18.01
CA LEU A 785 -26.72 -13.38 -18.87
C LEU A 785 -26.17 -13.42 -20.31
N GLY A 786 -25.09 -14.16 -20.57
CA GLY A 786 -24.45 -14.27 -21.90
C GLY A 786 -23.20 -13.43 -22.08
#